data_AF-A0A7X7U5U2-F1
#
_entry.id   AF-A0A7X7U5U2-F1
#
_cell.length_a   1.000
_cell.length_b   1.000
_cell.length_c   1.000
_cell.angle_alpha   90.00
_cell.angle_beta   90.00
_cell.angle_gamma   90.00
#
_symmetry.space_group_name_H-M   'P 1'
#
loop_
_entity.id
_entity.type
_entity.pdbx_description
1 polymer ?
#
loop_
_entity_poly.entity_id
_entity_poly.type
_entity_poly.pdbx_seq_one_letter_code
_entity_poly.pdbx_strand_id
1 'polypeptide(L)'
;MSHRTAWSLCVLLCLIGPTGWSNAAITISGLQDRKVYADRVAFTIQSEAGFEYTAQLNGKPVTVGTSVTVDEPNYYELDVSRRDASSGAEESKLVRFIVRAIARGNSEWGLPPWTPYPVVDSAAAEFAGCRLVIVTPTEYPPGLEIPIIARIDSPSGDRVGVNGVVTAAGFESHPLRLLRGVGSVFLPPATQSGELSYTATVHSLAVEKKIAIEPSTAWRTVSGDIAASTDWGSDARIRISGDLRVVAGAVLTIGSGSVILVDPAVDVRVEGGIVANGSLDKPIVFTCSDRKIPWGGFVFDATTSRGEFTGTIFTGSGADEDWFDNNPGHGHSHRNEQPLLYVGNGAKAVLTDCFLVENHGQGGHGENGYLTMTRCLVQKCISAGQYNGGSVTLVGCALVEFPSENAPFADDDNDGLYLTGGAHSLTNCLIGWALDDGVDAGSGSAGSVDVRHCWFESMCHEAMAWSESRTARVSDTVALNCGQGIECGFGSPDVNAVHCLSTGNVIGARFGDNYDWTYGGFLTVRDSLLLFNLRDIWGRAWDDWTVHLDQMDLRDNFVSAPDGDFPENELWDPQADCDQATALTAFLPTAGDAVGIGFAVSGDTLDLASFPDGIPVRLSRFATNEVSVDYTIASAGRMVTGGVLRFVPGRTVLFVPLPADQSL
;
A
#
# COMPACT_ATOMS: atom_id res chain seq x y z
N MET A 1 -102.27 -25.58 2.74
CA MET A 1 -102.25 -26.64 1.70
C MET A 1 -100.81 -27.08 1.56
N SER A 2 -100.38 -28.12 2.25
CA SER A 2 -100.56 -29.56 1.97
C SER A 2 -99.24 -30.13 1.46
N HIS A 3 -98.57 -30.81 2.40
CA HIS A 3 -97.70 -31.99 2.31
C HIS A 3 -96.86 -32.26 1.05
N ARG A 4 -95.61 -32.67 1.32
CA ARG A 4 -95.02 -34.01 1.07
C ARG A 4 -93.51 -33.84 0.90
N THR A 5 -92.57 -34.69 1.29
CA THR A 5 -92.47 -35.95 2.06
C THR A 5 -90.95 -36.08 2.30
N ALA A 6 -90.54 -36.63 3.44
CA ALA A 6 -89.15 -37.01 3.69
C ALA A 6 -88.93 -38.49 3.31
N TRP A 7 -87.74 -38.84 2.83
CA TRP A 7 -86.80 -39.82 3.42
C TRP A 7 -85.64 -40.19 2.48
N SER A 8 -84.51 -40.43 3.13
CA SER A 8 -83.12 -40.72 2.77
C SER A 8 -82.81 -41.77 1.70
N LEU A 9 -81.66 -41.63 1.00
CA LEU A 9 -80.68 -42.70 0.81
C LEU A 9 -79.28 -42.18 0.43
N CYS A 10 -78.26 -42.86 0.97
CA CYS A 10 -76.83 -42.59 0.95
C CYS A 10 -76.15 -42.60 -0.43
N VAL A 11 -75.14 -41.75 -0.64
CA VAL A 11 -74.02 -41.99 -1.58
C VAL A 11 -72.70 -41.63 -0.89
N LEU A 12 -71.75 -42.55 -1.03
CA LEU A 12 -70.46 -42.65 -0.36
C LEU A 12 -69.38 -41.74 -1.00
N LEU A 13 -68.45 -41.27 -0.17
CA LEU A 13 -67.28 -40.46 -0.50
C LEU A 13 -66.28 -41.15 -1.45
N CYS A 14 -65.63 -40.33 -2.30
CA CYS A 14 -64.23 -40.50 -2.71
C CYS A 14 -63.55 -39.12 -2.66
N LEU A 15 -62.83 -38.85 -1.57
CA LEU A 15 -61.93 -37.71 -1.41
C LEU A 15 -60.60 -38.05 -2.09
N ILE A 16 -60.34 -37.46 -3.26
CA ILE A 16 -58.98 -37.36 -3.81
C ILE A 16 -58.43 -36.03 -3.29
N GLY A 17 -57.61 -36.09 -2.24
CA GLY A 17 -56.76 -34.96 -1.85
C GLY A 17 -55.55 -34.91 -2.78
N PRO A 18 -55.20 -33.75 -3.37
CA PRO A 18 -53.91 -33.62 -4.02
C PRO A 18 -52.83 -33.70 -2.95
N THR A 19 -51.95 -34.69 -3.10
CA THR A 19 -50.70 -34.82 -2.36
C THR A 19 -49.86 -33.58 -2.59
N GLY A 20 -49.74 -32.75 -1.56
CA GLY A 20 -48.74 -31.68 -1.54
C GLY A 20 -47.36 -32.31 -1.68
N TRP A 21 -46.67 -32.00 -2.78
CA TRP A 21 -45.25 -32.28 -2.91
C TRP A 21 -44.53 -31.35 -1.93
N SER A 22 -44.13 -31.89 -0.79
CA SER A 22 -43.19 -31.27 0.11
C SER A 22 -41.82 -31.33 -0.56
N ASN A 23 -41.38 -30.23 -1.18
CA ASN A 23 -39.97 -30.05 -1.54
C ASN A 23 -39.15 -30.05 -0.24
N ALA A 24 -38.62 -31.20 0.17
CA ALA A 24 -37.63 -31.21 1.24
C ALA A 24 -36.29 -30.78 0.63
N ALA A 25 -36.10 -29.49 0.35
CA ALA A 25 -34.80 -28.96 -0.08
C ALA A 25 -33.72 -29.31 0.95
N ILE A 26 -32.49 -29.60 0.50
CA ILE A 26 -31.31 -29.83 1.35
C ILE A 26 -31.31 -28.87 2.56
N THR A 27 -31.40 -29.44 3.77
CA THR A 27 -31.52 -28.67 5.00
C THR A 27 -30.15 -28.44 5.63
N ILE A 28 -29.82 -27.17 5.84
CA ILE A 28 -28.58 -26.71 6.44
C ILE A 28 -28.96 -25.81 7.60
N SER A 29 -28.54 -26.16 8.82
CA SER A 29 -28.79 -25.37 10.04
C SER A 29 -27.56 -24.57 10.43
N GLY A 30 -27.73 -23.36 10.97
CA GLY A 30 -26.64 -22.49 11.43
C GLY A 30 -26.04 -21.57 10.35
N LEU A 31 -26.33 -21.85 9.07
CA LEU A 31 -25.83 -21.11 7.93
C LEU A 31 -26.96 -20.48 7.10
N GLN A 32 -26.77 -19.26 6.62
CA GLN A 32 -27.67 -18.54 5.72
C GLN A 32 -26.89 -18.13 4.46
N ASP A 33 -27.52 -18.23 3.29
CA ASP A 33 -26.91 -17.77 2.04
C ASP A 33 -26.79 -16.25 2.04
N ARG A 34 -25.66 -15.76 1.50
CA ARG A 34 -25.27 -14.35 1.40
C ARG A 34 -25.22 -13.63 2.75
N LYS A 35 -24.81 -14.34 3.81
CA LYS A 35 -24.66 -13.77 5.15
C LYS A 35 -23.21 -13.59 5.55
N VAL A 36 -22.96 -12.54 6.32
CA VAL A 36 -21.68 -12.22 6.91
C VAL A 36 -21.73 -12.55 8.40
N TYR A 37 -20.73 -13.29 8.84
CA TYR A 37 -20.55 -13.76 10.21
C TYR A 37 -19.28 -13.16 10.80
N ALA A 38 -19.34 -12.82 12.08
CA ALA A 38 -18.23 -12.21 12.80
C ALA A 38 -17.41 -13.31 13.50
N ASP A 39 -16.11 -13.37 13.19
CA ASP A 39 -15.06 -14.28 13.66
C ASP A 39 -15.29 -15.78 13.42
N ARG A 40 -16.53 -16.27 13.45
CA ARG A 40 -16.85 -17.67 13.24
C ARG A 40 -18.31 -17.92 12.87
N VAL A 41 -18.56 -19.06 12.22
CA VAL A 41 -19.88 -19.66 12.05
C VAL A 41 -19.80 -21.17 12.22
N ALA A 42 -20.87 -21.78 12.74
CA ALA A 42 -21.00 -23.23 12.78
C ALA A 42 -22.27 -23.65 12.04
N PHE A 43 -22.17 -24.74 11.27
CA PHE A 43 -23.29 -25.27 10.51
C PHE A 43 -23.37 -26.80 10.56
N THR A 44 -24.53 -27.33 10.19
CA THR A 44 -24.74 -28.79 10.04
C THR A 44 -25.62 -29.05 8.83
N ILE A 45 -25.13 -29.91 7.93
CA ILE A 45 -25.92 -30.46 6.82
C ILE A 45 -26.72 -31.62 7.38
N GLN A 46 -28.04 -31.51 7.39
CA GLN A 46 -28.91 -32.53 7.96
C GLN A 46 -28.98 -33.73 7.01
N SER A 47 -28.61 -34.92 7.48
CA SER A 47 -28.72 -36.16 6.72
C SER A 47 -30.17 -36.65 6.70
N GLU A 48 -30.59 -37.18 5.56
CA GLU A 48 -31.89 -37.83 5.38
C GLU A 48 -31.67 -39.30 4.97
N ALA A 49 -32.46 -40.21 5.55
CA ALA A 49 -32.37 -41.63 5.22
C ALA A 49 -32.77 -41.88 3.76
N GLY A 50 -32.00 -42.69 3.05
CA GLY A 50 -32.25 -43.00 1.63
C GLY A 50 -31.56 -42.07 0.64
N PHE A 51 -30.76 -41.11 1.10
CA PHE A 51 -29.96 -40.24 0.24
C PHE A 51 -28.45 -40.43 0.44
N GLU A 52 -27.70 -40.36 -0.64
CA GLU A 52 -26.24 -40.24 -0.66
C GLU A 52 -25.86 -38.78 -0.84
N TYR A 53 -24.89 -38.26 -0.09
CA TYR A 53 -24.52 -36.84 -0.12
C TYR A 53 -23.09 -36.64 -0.57
N THR A 54 -22.85 -35.54 -1.29
CA THR A 54 -21.54 -34.93 -1.47
C THR A 54 -21.61 -33.50 -0.98
N ALA A 55 -20.71 -33.09 -0.09
CA ALA A 55 -20.66 -31.73 0.42
C ALA A 55 -19.23 -31.20 0.40
N GLN A 56 -19.05 -29.99 -0.10
CA GLN A 56 -17.74 -29.34 -0.23
C GLN A 56 -17.83 -27.89 0.22
N LEU A 57 -16.82 -27.42 0.96
CA LEU A 57 -16.63 -26.03 1.36
C LEU A 57 -15.38 -25.51 0.63
N ASN A 58 -15.54 -24.57 -0.31
CA ASN A 58 -14.48 -24.12 -1.22
C ASN A 58 -13.76 -25.31 -1.88
N GLY A 59 -14.53 -26.29 -2.38
CA GLY A 59 -14.01 -27.52 -3.00
C GLY A 59 -13.46 -28.57 -2.03
N LYS A 60 -13.31 -28.28 -0.73
CA LYS A 60 -12.82 -29.23 0.28
C LYS A 60 -13.97 -30.05 0.87
N PRO A 61 -13.91 -31.40 0.91
CA PRO A 61 -14.99 -32.21 1.46
C PRO A 61 -15.34 -31.86 2.92
N VAL A 62 -16.63 -31.78 3.24
CA VAL A 62 -17.13 -31.59 4.61
C VAL A 62 -18.12 -32.68 5.01
N THR A 63 -18.08 -33.08 6.28
CA THR A 63 -18.86 -34.21 6.79
C THR A 63 -20.33 -33.82 6.99
N VAL A 64 -21.24 -34.61 6.41
CA VAL A 64 -22.69 -34.48 6.62
C VAL A 64 -23.10 -35.04 7.98
N GLY A 65 -24.08 -34.41 8.64
CA GLY A 65 -24.62 -34.84 9.95
C GLY A 65 -23.76 -34.44 11.16
N THR A 66 -22.64 -33.75 10.94
CA THR A 66 -21.75 -33.25 12.02
C THR A 66 -21.71 -31.72 12.00
N SER A 67 -21.50 -31.10 13.16
CA SER A 67 -21.26 -29.65 13.25
C SER A 67 -19.88 -29.32 12.68
N VAL A 68 -19.84 -28.45 11.67
CA VAL A 68 -18.62 -27.90 11.08
C VAL A 68 -18.49 -26.46 11.56
N THR A 69 -17.32 -26.09 12.07
CA THR A 69 -16.98 -24.72 12.45
C THR A 69 -16.06 -24.13 11.40
N VAL A 70 -16.33 -22.90 11.01
CA VAL A 70 -15.47 -22.07 10.16
C VAL A 70 -15.15 -20.81 10.95
N ASP A 71 -13.88 -20.62 11.30
CA ASP A 71 -13.38 -19.51 12.12
C ASP A 71 -12.18 -18.77 11.49
N GLU A 72 -11.79 -19.17 10.28
CA GLU A 72 -10.88 -18.41 9.43
C GLU A 72 -11.68 -17.31 8.69
N PRO A 73 -11.26 -16.04 8.72
CA PRO A 73 -11.90 -15.02 7.92
C PRO A 73 -11.63 -15.23 6.44
N ASN A 74 -12.70 -15.33 5.65
CA ASN A 74 -12.66 -15.44 4.20
C ASN A 74 -14.08 -15.43 3.61
N TYR A 75 -14.15 -15.42 2.28
CA TYR A 75 -15.32 -15.85 1.52
C TYR A 75 -15.40 -17.39 1.39
N TYR A 76 -16.62 -17.91 1.51
CA TYR A 76 -16.91 -19.35 1.47
C TYR A 76 -18.12 -19.68 0.59
N GLU A 77 -17.98 -20.75 -0.17
CA GLU A 77 -19.04 -21.44 -0.91
C GLU A 77 -19.19 -22.86 -0.37
N LEU A 78 -20.39 -23.18 0.11
CA LEU A 78 -20.78 -24.51 0.53
C LEU A 78 -21.69 -25.13 -0.55
N ASP A 79 -21.13 -26.06 -1.30
CA ASP A 79 -21.83 -26.87 -2.28
C ASP A 79 -22.28 -28.19 -1.67
N VAL A 80 -23.59 -28.42 -1.62
CA VAL A 80 -24.16 -29.69 -1.17
C VAL A 80 -24.97 -30.27 -2.31
N SER A 81 -24.66 -31.50 -2.70
CA SER A 81 -25.50 -32.31 -3.57
C SER A 81 -25.93 -33.58 -2.84
N ARG A 82 -27.11 -34.09 -3.19
CA ARG A 82 -27.58 -35.39 -2.73
C ARG A 82 -28.27 -36.14 -3.83
N ARG A 83 -28.22 -37.46 -3.75
CA ARG A 83 -28.81 -38.40 -4.69
C ARG A 83 -29.73 -39.37 -3.96
N ASP A 84 -30.96 -39.51 -4.42
CA ASP A 84 -31.91 -40.51 -3.93
C ASP A 84 -31.42 -41.91 -4.33
N ALA A 85 -31.18 -42.77 -3.33
CA ALA A 85 -30.64 -44.11 -3.55
C ALA A 85 -31.60 -45.05 -4.30
N SER A 86 -32.90 -44.73 -4.33
CA SER A 86 -33.94 -45.54 -4.98
C SER A 86 -34.25 -45.08 -6.40
N SER A 87 -34.41 -43.77 -6.61
CA SER A 87 -34.79 -43.19 -7.90
C SER A 87 -33.59 -42.72 -8.73
N GLY A 88 -32.45 -42.49 -8.08
CA GLY A 88 -31.27 -41.89 -8.68
C GLY A 88 -31.40 -40.38 -8.93
N ALA A 89 -32.50 -39.74 -8.50
CA ALA A 89 -32.70 -38.30 -8.65
C ALA A 89 -31.68 -37.49 -7.84
N GLU A 90 -31.20 -36.39 -8.41
CA GLU A 90 -30.19 -35.53 -7.79
C GLU A 90 -30.76 -34.15 -7.44
N GLU A 91 -30.30 -33.61 -6.32
CA GLU A 91 -30.60 -32.25 -5.85
C GLU A 91 -29.31 -31.57 -5.43
N SER A 92 -29.20 -30.26 -5.63
CA SER A 92 -28.07 -29.46 -5.18
C SER A 92 -28.50 -28.16 -4.49
N LYS A 93 -27.62 -27.64 -3.65
CA LYS A 93 -27.77 -26.38 -2.93
C LYS A 93 -26.40 -25.74 -2.70
N LEU A 94 -26.26 -24.50 -3.16
CA LEU A 94 -25.13 -23.62 -2.88
C LEU A 94 -25.51 -22.67 -1.74
N VAL A 95 -24.61 -22.50 -0.77
CA VAL A 95 -24.71 -21.47 0.28
C VAL A 95 -23.41 -20.69 0.32
N ARG A 96 -23.48 -19.39 0.05
CA ARG A 96 -22.36 -18.45 0.08
C ARG A 96 -22.39 -17.67 1.38
N PHE A 97 -21.24 -17.42 1.98
CA PHE A 97 -21.16 -16.62 3.19
C PHE A 97 -19.74 -16.07 3.38
N ILE A 98 -19.61 -15.09 4.26
CA ILE A 98 -18.31 -14.55 4.67
C ILE A 98 -18.15 -14.77 6.17
N VAL A 99 -16.96 -15.21 6.58
CA VAL A 99 -16.49 -15.03 7.96
C VAL A 99 -15.53 -13.84 7.93
N ARG A 100 -15.72 -12.87 8.81
CA ARG A 100 -14.94 -11.63 8.86
C ARG A 100 -14.28 -11.48 10.22
N ALA A 101 -13.04 -11.02 10.26
CA ALA A 101 -12.39 -10.65 11.50
C ALA A 101 -13.01 -9.36 12.05
N ILE A 102 -13.55 -9.37 13.28
CA ILE A 102 -14.09 -8.14 13.89
C ILE A 102 -13.01 -7.06 14.00
N ALA A 103 -11.76 -7.45 14.28
CA ALA A 103 -10.64 -6.55 14.44
C ALA A 103 -10.25 -5.79 13.16
N ARG A 104 -10.76 -6.21 11.99
CA ARG A 104 -10.47 -5.63 10.68
C ARG A 104 -11.68 -4.93 10.06
N GLY A 105 -12.74 -4.75 10.85
CA GLY A 105 -13.89 -3.95 10.45
C GLY A 105 -14.46 -4.37 9.10
N ASN A 106 -14.58 -3.41 8.18
CA ASN A 106 -15.01 -3.67 6.81
C ASN A 106 -13.84 -3.69 5.81
N SER A 107 -12.60 -3.44 6.24
CA SER A 107 -11.48 -3.25 5.31
C SER A 107 -11.02 -4.54 4.62
N GLU A 108 -11.42 -5.70 5.13
CA GLU A 108 -11.07 -7.02 4.56
C GLU A 108 -12.32 -7.90 4.42
N TRP A 109 -13.32 -7.43 3.68
CA TRP A 109 -14.57 -8.16 3.53
C TRP A 109 -14.46 -9.29 2.50
N GLY A 110 -14.57 -10.54 2.97
CA GLY A 110 -14.41 -11.71 2.09
C GLY A 110 -12.95 -12.06 1.79
N LEU A 111 -12.02 -11.41 2.50
CA LEU A 111 -10.58 -11.65 2.44
C LEU A 111 -10.06 -12.12 3.81
N PRO A 112 -8.96 -12.88 3.86
CA PRO A 112 -8.26 -13.12 5.12
C PRO A 112 -7.53 -11.84 5.58
N PRO A 113 -7.22 -11.72 6.87
CA PRO A 113 -6.48 -10.57 7.35
C PRO A 113 -5.09 -10.50 6.77
N TRP A 114 -4.70 -9.30 6.35
CA TRP A 114 -3.42 -9.04 5.72
C TRP A 114 -2.59 -8.05 6.51
N THR A 115 -1.29 -8.33 6.54
CA THR A 115 -0.26 -7.40 6.99
C THR A 115 0.96 -7.72 6.16
N PRO A 116 1.54 -6.73 5.46
CA PRO A 116 2.70 -6.94 4.63
C PRO A 116 3.83 -7.63 5.38
N TYR A 117 4.52 -8.55 4.70
CA TYR A 117 5.74 -9.12 5.23
C TYR A 117 6.82 -8.04 5.42
N PRO A 118 7.60 -8.07 6.52
CA PRO A 118 8.74 -7.20 6.71
C PRO A 118 9.72 -7.23 5.54
N VAL A 119 10.43 -6.12 5.35
CA VAL A 119 11.43 -5.98 4.29
C VAL A 119 12.64 -6.85 4.56
N VAL A 120 13.08 -7.56 3.53
CA VAL A 120 14.33 -8.34 3.52
C VAL A 120 15.43 -7.51 2.85
N ASP A 121 16.58 -7.42 3.51
CA ASP A 121 17.78 -6.75 3.01
C ASP A 121 18.29 -7.41 1.73
N SER A 122 18.72 -6.60 0.77
CA SER A 122 19.31 -7.08 -0.48
C SER A 122 20.70 -7.67 -0.25
N ALA A 123 21.07 -8.63 -1.08
CA ALA A 123 22.40 -9.22 -1.10
C ALA A 123 23.45 -8.19 -1.54
N ALA A 124 24.68 -8.33 -1.06
CA ALA A 124 25.78 -7.41 -1.39
C ALA A 124 26.01 -7.24 -2.90
N ALA A 125 25.77 -8.29 -3.69
CA ALA A 125 25.93 -8.27 -5.14
C ALA A 125 24.87 -7.41 -5.86
N GLU A 126 23.70 -7.17 -5.24
CA GLU A 126 22.66 -6.28 -5.80
C GLU A 126 23.06 -4.80 -5.75
N PHE A 127 24.03 -4.44 -4.89
CA PHE A 127 24.62 -3.11 -4.82
C PHE A 127 25.80 -2.92 -5.78
N ALA A 128 26.19 -3.95 -6.53
CA ALA A 128 27.36 -3.89 -7.41
C ALA A 128 27.18 -2.82 -8.50
N GLY A 129 28.18 -1.95 -8.66
CA GLY A 129 28.15 -0.86 -9.64
C GLY A 129 27.26 0.34 -9.26
N CYS A 130 26.57 0.27 -8.11
CA CYS A 130 25.76 1.37 -7.61
C CYS A 130 26.61 2.43 -6.89
N ARG A 131 25.98 3.56 -6.56
CA ARG A 131 26.56 4.66 -5.77
C ARG A 131 25.66 4.97 -4.58
N LEU A 132 26.26 5.00 -3.39
CA LEU A 132 25.62 5.58 -2.21
C LEU A 132 25.73 7.11 -2.29
N VAL A 133 24.60 7.80 -2.28
CA VAL A 133 24.49 9.25 -2.24
C VAL A 133 23.90 9.64 -0.90
N ILE A 134 24.56 10.59 -0.21
CA ILE A 134 24.06 11.18 1.02
C ILE A 134 23.75 12.66 0.77
N VAL A 135 22.57 13.10 1.20
CA VAL A 135 22.14 14.49 1.18
C VAL A 135 21.99 14.97 2.62
N THR A 136 22.72 16.02 2.96
CA THR A 136 22.77 16.61 4.30
C THR A 136 23.34 18.03 4.19
N PRO A 137 23.00 18.98 5.08
CA PRO A 137 23.64 20.29 5.11
C PRO A 137 25.17 20.20 5.23
N THR A 138 25.89 21.08 4.54
CA THR A 138 27.37 21.18 4.64
C THR A 138 27.84 22.03 5.81
N GLU A 139 26.98 22.95 6.27
CA GLU A 139 27.18 23.80 7.44
C GLU A 139 25.84 23.89 8.18
N TYR A 140 25.85 23.80 9.50
CA TYR A 140 24.62 23.68 10.27
C TYR A 140 24.71 24.34 11.66
N PRO A 141 23.61 24.99 12.13
CA PRO A 141 23.52 25.53 13.49
C PRO A 141 23.73 24.47 14.58
N PRO A 142 24.39 24.81 15.70
CA PRO A 142 24.47 23.91 16.85
C PRO A 142 23.09 23.75 17.50
N GLY A 143 22.84 22.57 18.07
CA GLY A 143 21.63 22.30 18.86
C GLY A 143 20.39 21.92 18.06
N LEU A 144 20.46 21.85 16.73
CA LEU A 144 19.41 21.27 15.88
C LEU A 144 19.73 19.83 15.49
N GLU A 145 18.71 18.97 15.42
CA GLU A 145 18.86 17.63 14.82
C GLU A 145 19.23 17.76 13.34
N ILE A 146 20.09 16.84 12.88
CA ILE A 146 20.70 16.93 11.55
C ILE A 146 20.01 15.94 10.60
N PRO A 147 19.33 16.40 9.55
CA PRO A 147 18.72 15.49 8.58
C PRO A 147 19.79 14.81 7.71
N ILE A 148 19.65 13.50 7.54
CA ILE A 148 20.42 12.66 6.64
C ILE A 148 19.45 11.92 5.73
N ILE A 149 19.62 12.09 4.42
CA ILE A 149 18.91 11.31 3.42
C ILE A 149 19.91 10.47 2.65
N ALA A 150 19.58 9.20 2.40
CA ALA A 150 20.37 8.32 1.56
C ALA A 150 19.60 7.92 0.30
N ARG A 151 20.36 7.77 -0.78
CA ARG A 151 19.90 7.20 -2.04
C ARG A 151 20.93 6.22 -2.58
N ILE A 152 20.47 5.13 -3.17
CA ILE A 152 21.28 4.25 -4.00
C ILE A 152 20.95 4.55 -5.45
N ASP A 153 21.93 5.10 -6.16
CA ASP A 153 21.79 5.45 -7.56
C ASP A 153 22.61 4.50 -8.43
N SER A 154 22.14 4.32 -9.67
CA SER A 154 22.92 3.73 -10.75
C SER A 154 24.00 4.72 -11.20
N PRO A 155 24.97 4.29 -12.04
CA PRO A 155 25.90 5.21 -12.68
C PRO A 155 25.22 6.29 -13.55
N SER A 156 24.00 6.06 -14.05
CA SER A 156 23.20 7.05 -14.79
C SER A 156 22.46 8.05 -13.88
N GLY A 157 22.43 7.81 -12.57
CA GLY A 157 21.74 8.67 -11.59
C GLY A 157 20.29 8.27 -11.30
N ASP A 158 19.84 7.13 -11.82
CA ASP A 158 18.51 6.57 -11.55
C ASP A 158 18.50 5.82 -10.22
N ARG A 159 17.38 5.85 -9.49
CA ARG A 159 17.22 5.10 -8.24
C ARG A 159 17.32 3.59 -8.52
N VAL A 160 18.08 2.88 -7.70
CA VAL A 160 18.20 1.42 -7.74
C VAL A 160 17.40 0.78 -6.61
N GLY A 161 16.54 -0.20 -6.90
CA GLY A 161 15.59 -0.77 -5.95
C GLY A 161 16.16 -1.82 -4.99
N VAL A 162 17.14 -1.44 -4.16
CA VAL A 162 17.77 -2.30 -3.14
C VAL A 162 17.35 -1.97 -1.71
N ASN A 163 17.29 -2.99 -0.85
CA ASN A 163 16.97 -2.82 0.57
C ASN A 163 18.23 -3.00 1.42
N GLY A 164 18.31 -2.32 2.57
CA GLY A 164 19.41 -2.49 3.51
C GLY A 164 19.44 -1.44 4.59
N VAL A 165 20.54 -1.39 5.35
CA VAL A 165 20.73 -0.41 6.43
C VAL A 165 22.05 0.32 6.21
N VAL A 166 21.97 1.65 6.10
CA VAL A 166 23.14 2.52 6.09
C VAL A 166 23.53 2.79 7.55
N THR A 167 24.80 2.55 7.85
CA THR A 167 25.38 2.79 9.17
C THR A 167 26.58 3.73 9.06
N ALA A 168 26.88 4.45 10.14
CA ALA A 168 28.06 5.30 10.24
C ALA A 168 28.68 5.17 11.63
N ALA A 169 30.02 5.10 11.68
CA ALA A 169 30.75 5.01 12.93
C ALA A 169 30.47 6.22 13.83
N GLY A 170 30.17 5.99 15.11
CA GLY A 170 29.77 7.02 16.07
C GLY A 170 28.27 7.39 16.03
N PHE A 171 27.50 6.84 15.08
CA PHE A 171 26.07 7.04 14.93
C PHE A 171 25.32 5.70 14.81
N GLU A 172 25.86 4.63 15.40
CA GLU A 172 25.32 3.27 15.30
C GLU A 172 23.89 3.15 15.84
N SER A 173 23.50 4.02 16.77
CA SER A 173 22.13 4.07 17.31
C SER A 173 21.13 4.85 16.43
N HIS A 174 21.57 5.38 15.28
CA HIS A 174 20.74 6.12 14.33
C HIS A 174 20.87 5.49 12.93
N PRO A 175 20.52 4.20 12.76
CA PRO A 175 20.59 3.53 11.47
C PRO A 175 19.60 4.15 10.49
N LEU A 176 20.00 4.26 9.23
CA LEU A 176 19.11 4.69 8.15
C LEU A 176 18.67 3.46 7.35
N ARG A 177 17.38 3.17 7.39
CA ARG A 177 16.76 2.08 6.62
C ARG A 177 16.58 2.50 5.16
N LEU A 178 17.08 1.69 4.23
CA LEU A 178 16.84 1.84 2.80
C LEU A 178 15.67 0.95 2.38
N LEU A 179 14.66 1.60 1.81
CA LEU A 179 13.48 1.01 1.20
C LEU A 179 13.58 1.25 -0.31
N ARG A 180 13.86 0.19 -1.08
CA ARG A 180 14.09 0.25 -2.53
C ARG A 180 15.02 1.41 -2.94
N GLY A 181 16.11 1.53 -2.19
CA GLY A 181 17.23 2.42 -2.46
C GLY A 181 17.11 3.81 -1.85
N VAL A 182 16.08 4.12 -1.06
CA VAL A 182 15.93 5.45 -0.43
C VAL A 182 15.61 5.37 1.05
N GLY A 183 15.98 6.38 1.82
CA GLY A 183 15.57 6.51 3.21
C GLY A 183 16.12 7.74 3.91
N SER A 184 15.62 8.03 5.12
CA SER A 184 16.05 9.14 5.95
C SER A 184 16.22 8.77 7.42
N VAL A 185 17.12 9.49 8.10
CA VAL A 185 17.30 9.47 9.55
C VAL A 185 17.74 10.84 10.05
N PHE A 186 17.56 11.10 11.35
CA PHE A 186 18.13 12.26 12.03
C PHE A 186 19.31 11.85 12.91
N LEU A 187 20.40 12.62 12.85
CA LEU A 187 21.47 12.54 13.84
C LEU A 187 21.12 13.43 15.04
N PRO A 188 21.60 13.09 16.24
CA PRO A 188 21.37 13.89 17.42
C PRO A 188 22.01 15.28 17.26
N PRO A 189 21.50 16.31 17.97
CA PRO A 189 22.03 17.65 17.84
C PRO A 189 23.50 17.75 18.24
N ALA A 190 24.32 18.33 17.36
CA ALA A 190 25.70 18.65 17.69
C ALA A 190 25.73 19.94 18.55
N THR A 191 26.32 19.86 19.75
CA THR A 191 26.42 21.00 20.67
C THR A 191 27.80 21.66 20.68
N GLN A 192 28.81 20.99 20.11
CA GLN A 192 30.17 21.50 20.00
C GLN A 192 30.44 21.92 18.55
N SER A 193 31.03 23.10 18.40
CA SER A 193 31.46 23.61 17.10
C SER A 193 32.62 22.81 16.54
N GLY A 194 32.65 22.62 15.22
CA GLY A 194 33.70 21.88 14.54
C GLY A 194 33.17 21.04 13.39
N GLU A 195 34.05 20.25 12.79
CA GLU A 195 33.66 19.34 11.71
C GLU A 195 33.10 18.04 12.29
N LEU A 196 31.85 17.72 11.95
CA LEU A 196 31.24 16.42 12.18
C LEU A 196 31.42 15.59 10.91
N SER A 197 32.11 14.45 11.03
CA SER A 197 32.28 13.50 9.93
C SER A 197 31.21 12.41 9.99
N TYR A 198 30.50 12.19 8.89
CA TYR A 198 29.52 11.14 8.71
C TYR A 198 29.97 10.22 7.58
N THR A 199 30.62 9.12 7.95
CA THR A 199 31.09 8.09 7.01
C THR A 199 30.02 7.01 6.88
N ALA A 200 29.11 7.23 5.94
CA ALA A 200 28.00 6.33 5.64
C ALA A 200 28.49 5.08 4.90
N THR A 201 28.02 3.92 5.32
CA THR A 201 28.38 2.63 4.71
C THR A 201 27.17 1.72 4.56
N VAL A 202 27.09 1.01 3.44
CA VAL A 202 26.18 -0.12 3.22
C VAL A 202 26.85 -1.11 2.27
N HIS A 203 27.05 -2.35 2.72
CA HIS A 203 27.86 -3.35 2.03
C HIS A 203 29.23 -2.81 1.59
N SER A 204 29.51 -2.77 0.28
CA SER A 204 30.76 -2.28 -0.30
C SER A 204 30.76 -0.78 -0.61
N LEU A 205 29.61 -0.11 -0.46
CA LEU A 205 29.47 1.31 -0.74
C LEU A 205 29.80 2.11 0.51
N ALA A 206 30.60 3.16 0.33
CA ALA A 206 30.93 4.09 1.39
C ALA A 206 31.00 5.51 0.83
N VAL A 207 30.53 6.48 1.60
CA VAL A 207 30.70 7.91 1.30
C VAL A 207 30.87 8.68 2.59
N GLU A 208 31.85 9.59 2.61
CA GLU A 208 32.06 10.51 3.72
C GLU A 208 31.40 11.85 3.40
N LYS A 209 30.62 12.37 4.35
CA LYS A 209 30.14 13.75 4.37
C LYS A 209 30.70 14.46 5.59
N LYS A 210 31.02 15.74 5.41
CA LYS A 210 31.53 16.62 6.46
C LYS A 210 30.53 17.75 6.67
N ILE A 211 30.14 17.96 7.91
CA ILE A 211 29.18 18.98 8.32
C ILE A 211 29.90 19.94 9.26
N ALA A 212 30.03 21.20 8.87
CA ALA A 212 30.60 22.24 9.71
C ALA A 212 29.54 22.70 10.72
N ILE A 213 29.71 22.35 12.00
CA ILE A 213 28.88 22.82 13.10
C ILE A 213 29.37 24.19 13.53
N GLU A 214 28.48 25.18 13.45
CA GLU A 214 28.81 26.57 13.75
C GLU A 214 29.18 26.78 15.23
N PRO A 215 30.09 27.73 15.56
CA PRO A 215 30.35 28.13 16.94
C PRO A 215 29.14 28.80 17.60
N SER A 216 28.36 29.52 16.80
CA SER A 216 27.10 30.16 17.19
C SER A 216 26.39 30.62 15.93
N THR A 217 25.07 30.57 15.91
CA THR A 217 24.27 31.04 14.77
C THR A 217 23.69 32.43 15.02
N ALA A 218 23.99 33.38 14.13
CA ALA A 218 23.36 34.69 14.13
C ALA A 218 22.10 34.65 13.25
N TRP A 219 20.94 34.49 13.86
CA TRP A 219 19.67 34.43 13.15
C TRP A 219 19.21 35.82 12.69
N ARG A 220 18.89 35.96 11.40
CA ARG A 220 18.06 37.05 10.89
C ARG A 220 16.59 36.67 11.14
N THR A 221 15.99 37.29 12.15
CA THR A 221 14.58 37.09 12.47
C THR A 221 13.67 37.87 11.53
N VAL A 222 12.64 37.22 11.00
CA VAL A 222 11.64 37.80 10.09
C VAL A 222 10.23 37.36 10.48
N SER A 223 9.24 38.17 10.14
CA SER A 223 7.81 37.87 10.21
C SER A 223 7.02 38.92 9.41
N GLY A 224 5.74 38.69 9.17
CA GLY A 224 4.86 39.61 8.44
C GLY A 224 5.06 39.57 6.93
N ASP A 225 4.87 40.70 6.26
CA ASP A 225 4.84 40.76 4.80
C ASP A 225 6.23 40.90 4.17
N ILE A 226 6.53 40.06 3.18
CA ILE A 226 7.54 40.32 2.14
C ILE A 226 6.87 41.13 1.04
N ALA A 227 6.77 42.45 1.25
CA ALA A 227 6.02 43.37 0.39
C ALA A 227 6.66 43.65 -0.99
N ALA A 228 7.95 43.34 -1.15
CA ALA A 228 8.69 43.47 -2.40
C ALA A 228 9.63 42.29 -2.56
N SER A 229 9.96 41.93 -3.82
CA SER A 229 10.86 40.81 -4.10
C SER A 229 12.16 40.94 -3.32
N THR A 230 12.49 39.86 -2.60
CA THR A 230 13.56 39.82 -1.61
C THR A 230 14.39 38.58 -1.86
N ASP A 231 15.71 38.73 -1.83
CA ASP A 231 16.66 37.63 -1.90
C ASP A 231 17.38 37.51 -0.55
N TRP A 232 17.34 36.33 0.05
CA TRP A 232 18.05 36.01 1.29
C TRP A 232 19.49 35.54 1.06
N GLY A 233 19.87 35.23 -0.18
CA GLY A 233 21.21 34.75 -0.55
C GLY A 233 21.45 33.29 -0.16
N SER A 234 22.67 32.81 -0.43
CA SER A 234 23.14 31.49 0.01
C SER A 234 23.56 31.51 1.48
N ASP A 235 23.58 30.33 2.12
CA ASP A 235 24.01 30.16 3.52
C ASP A 235 23.25 31.06 4.52
N ALA A 236 22.02 31.44 4.17
CA ALA A 236 21.22 32.29 5.04
C ALA A 236 20.84 31.54 6.32
N ARG A 237 20.80 32.27 7.44
CA ARG A 237 20.30 31.79 8.74
C ARG A 237 19.10 32.61 9.12
N ILE A 238 17.93 32.13 8.73
CA ILE A 238 16.67 32.85 8.88
C ILE A 238 15.86 32.19 9.98
N ARG A 239 15.34 33.01 10.90
CA ARG A 239 14.32 32.56 11.85
C ARG A 239 12.99 33.23 11.52
N ILE A 240 11.99 32.45 11.15
CA ILE A 240 10.63 32.94 10.94
C ILE A 240 9.90 32.81 12.27
N SER A 241 9.72 33.93 12.99
CA SER A 241 9.21 33.93 14.37
C SER A 241 7.71 34.22 14.49
N GLY A 242 6.99 34.19 13.37
CA GLY A 242 5.57 34.49 13.24
C GLY A 242 5.20 34.46 11.76
N ASP A 243 3.91 34.36 11.46
CA ASP A 243 3.41 34.15 10.10
C ASP A 243 4.09 35.07 9.08
N LEU A 244 4.55 34.45 7.99
CA LEU A 244 5.22 35.14 6.90
C LEU A 244 4.32 35.10 5.68
N ARG A 245 4.09 36.26 5.06
CA ARG A 245 3.30 36.36 3.82
C ARG A 245 4.15 36.91 2.68
N VAL A 246 4.30 36.16 1.60
CA VAL A 246 4.84 36.68 0.34
C VAL A 246 3.68 37.22 -0.48
N VAL A 247 3.53 38.55 -0.50
CA VAL A 247 2.38 39.20 -1.13
C VAL A 247 2.35 39.00 -2.65
N ALA A 248 1.18 39.13 -3.26
CA ALA A 248 1.03 39.06 -4.71
C ALA A 248 2.00 40.00 -5.45
N GLY A 249 2.70 39.47 -6.46
CA GLY A 249 3.68 40.21 -7.26
C GLY A 249 5.10 40.29 -6.68
N ALA A 250 5.30 39.90 -5.41
CA ALA A 250 6.63 39.74 -4.82
C ALA A 250 7.15 38.31 -5.01
N VAL A 251 8.47 38.15 -5.05
CA VAL A 251 9.15 36.84 -5.04
C VAL A 251 10.18 36.78 -3.92
N LEU A 252 10.09 35.77 -3.07
CA LEU A 252 11.11 35.44 -2.09
C LEU A 252 12.10 34.43 -2.69
N THR A 253 13.38 34.78 -2.78
CA THR A 253 14.44 33.89 -3.25
C THR A 253 15.34 33.45 -2.10
N ILE A 254 15.65 32.15 -2.03
CA ILE A 254 16.51 31.53 -1.00
C ILE A 254 17.60 30.74 -1.71
N GLY A 255 18.86 31.00 -1.36
CA GLY A 255 20.02 30.31 -1.96
C GLY A 255 20.43 29.04 -1.20
N SER A 256 21.18 28.18 -1.87
CA SER A 256 21.72 26.91 -1.36
C SER A 256 22.41 27.04 0.01
N GLY A 257 22.31 25.99 0.84
CA GLY A 257 22.99 25.92 2.15
C GLY A 257 22.32 26.76 3.24
N SER A 258 21.19 27.37 2.93
CA SER A 258 20.41 28.13 3.91
C SER A 258 19.70 27.20 4.89
N VAL A 259 19.63 27.63 6.15
CA VAL A 259 18.82 27.00 7.19
C VAL A 259 17.75 28.00 7.61
N ILE A 260 16.50 27.58 7.45
CA ILE A 260 15.30 28.35 7.78
C ILE A 260 14.67 27.67 8.99
N LEU A 261 14.84 28.29 10.15
CA LEU A 261 14.22 27.88 11.40
C LEU A 261 12.83 28.54 11.50
N VAL A 262 11.78 27.74 11.54
CA VAL A 262 10.40 28.23 11.67
C VAL A 262 9.91 27.93 13.08
N ASP A 263 9.37 28.95 13.75
CA ASP A 263 8.84 28.79 15.10
C ASP A 263 7.56 27.93 15.10
N PRO A 264 7.20 27.31 16.24
CA PRO A 264 6.02 26.45 16.35
C PRO A 264 4.73 27.07 15.83
N ALA A 265 3.93 26.27 15.11
CA ALA A 265 2.64 26.65 14.53
C ALA A 265 2.65 27.89 13.60
N VAL A 266 3.81 28.31 13.10
CA VAL A 266 3.93 29.43 12.16
C VAL A 266 3.74 28.95 10.72
N ASP A 267 2.90 29.68 9.97
CA ASP A 267 2.64 29.43 8.55
C ASP A 267 3.46 30.34 7.63
N VAL A 268 3.78 29.83 6.44
CA VAL A 268 4.32 30.61 5.32
C VAL A 268 3.26 30.70 4.22
N ARG A 269 2.57 31.84 4.14
CA ARG A 269 1.54 32.10 3.13
C ARG A 269 2.16 32.70 1.88
N VAL A 270 1.92 32.11 0.72
CA VAL A 270 2.49 32.57 -0.54
C VAL A 270 1.37 32.97 -1.48
N GLU A 271 1.25 34.26 -1.78
CA GLU A 271 0.33 34.81 -2.80
C GLU A 271 1.09 35.26 -4.06
N GLY A 272 2.36 35.63 -3.91
CA GLY A 272 3.31 35.85 -4.99
C GLY A 272 4.08 34.57 -5.32
N GLY A 273 5.42 34.63 -5.25
CA GLY A 273 6.30 33.50 -5.53
C GLY A 273 7.31 33.22 -4.42
N ILE A 274 7.67 31.95 -4.24
CA ILE A 274 8.85 31.53 -3.48
C ILE A 274 9.74 30.63 -4.35
N VAL A 275 11.04 30.90 -4.34
CA VAL A 275 12.05 30.15 -5.10
C VAL A 275 13.18 29.74 -4.17
N ALA A 276 13.35 28.44 -3.95
CA ALA A 276 14.43 27.85 -3.16
C ALA A 276 15.43 27.13 -4.07
N ASN A 277 16.63 27.69 -4.19
CA ASN A 277 17.69 27.24 -5.10
C ASN A 277 18.76 26.42 -4.37
N GLY A 278 18.37 25.29 -3.79
CA GLY A 278 19.27 24.32 -3.18
C GLY A 278 19.87 23.34 -4.19
N SER A 279 20.68 22.41 -3.68
CA SER A 279 21.22 21.28 -4.46
C SER A 279 21.44 20.07 -3.54
N LEU A 280 21.65 18.88 -4.11
CA LEU A 280 21.97 17.68 -3.32
C LEU A 280 23.26 17.83 -2.50
N ASP A 281 24.24 18.60 -2.97
CA ASP A 281 25.50 18.83 -2.27
C ASP A 281 25.41 19.95 -1.23
N LYS A 282 24.47 20.89 -1.41
CA LYS A 282 24.29 22.05 -0.54
C LYS A 282 22.80 22.36 -0.38
N PRO A 283 22.06 21.50 0.33
CA PRO A 283 20.61 21.62 0.41
C PRO A 283 20.17 22.85 1.21
N ILE A 284 18.95 23.32 0.96
CA ILE A 284 18.24 24.24 1.86
C ILE A 284 17.49 23.41 2.88
N VAL A 285 17.47 23.82 4.15
CA VAL A 285 16.75 23.10 5.22
C VAL A 285 15.69 24.01 5.83
N PHE A 286 14.42 23.65 5.69
CA PHE A 286 13.32 24.17 6.51
C PHE A 286 13.06 23.22 7.67
N THR A 287 13.16 23.74 8.90
CA THR A 287 13.06 22.94 10.12
C THR A 287 12.49 23.77 11.27
N CYS A 288 12.16 23.13 12.38
CA CYS A 288 11.83 23.75 13.66
C CYS A 288 12.90 23.47 14.72
N SER A 289 12.81 24.13 15.87
CA SER A 289 13.78 23.96 16.96
C SER A 289 13.66 22.61 17.68
N ASP A 290 12.44 22.07 17.71
CA ASP A 290 12.10 20.77 18.30
C ASP A 290 11.01 20.16 17.42
N ARG A 291 11.30 19.01 16.79
CA ARG A 291 10.34 18.36 15.88
C ARG A 291 9.07 17.90 16.57
N LYS A 292 9.08 17.72 17.89
CA LYS A 292 7.86 17.42 18.68
C LYS A 292 6.92 18.61 18.81
N ILE A 293 7.38 19.81 18.48
CA ILE A 293 6.59 21.04 18.46
C ILE A 293 6.74 21.63 17.05
N PRO A 294 6.11 20.99 16.05
CA PRO A 294 6.27 21.33 14.65
C PRO A 294 5.90 22.78 14.33
N TRP A 295 6.46 23.28 13.22
CA TRP A 295 5.96 24.50 12.58
C TRP A 295 4.73 24.17 11.71
N GLY A 296 4.06 25.19 11.17
CA GLY A 296 2.84 25.00 10.39
C GLY A 296 3.09 24.36 9.04
N GLY A 297 2.87 25.12 7.96
CA GLY A 297 3.18 24.68 6.60
C GLY A 297 3.25 25.85 5.63
N PHE A 298 3.34 25.53 4.33
CA PHE A 298 3.15 26.49 3.26
C PHE A 298 1.69 26.51 2.80
N VAL A 299 1.14 27.70 2.65
CA VAL A 299 -0.23 27.90 2.15
C VAL A 299 -0.17 28.67 0.83
N PHE A 300 -0.44 27.98 -0.28
CA PHE A 300 -0.55 28.55 -1.63
C PHE A 300 -2.04 28.60 -2.02
N ASP A 301 -2.72 29.70 -1.71
CA ASP A 301 -4.18 29.78 -1.82
C ASP A 301 -4.69 30.81 -2.86
N ALA A 302 -3.79 31.36 -3.67
CA ALA A 302 -4.15 32.27 -4.76
C ALA A 302 -3.75 31.71 -6.13
N THR A 303 -4.50 32.07 -7.17
CA THR A 303 -4.17 31.72 -8.56
C THR A 303 -2.79 32.24 -9.01
N THR A 304 -2.25 33.25 -8.32
CA THR A 304 -0.91 33.83 -8.52
C THR A 304 0.19 33.12 -7.73
N SER A 305 -0.16 32.30 -6.73
CA SER A 305 0.78 31.62 -5.84
C SER A 305 1.66 30.63 -6.59
N ARG A 306 2.98 30.79 -6.47
CA ARG A 306 3.98 29.89 -7.08
C ARG A 306 5.02 29.46 -6.06
N GLY A 307 5.27 28.16 -5.98
CA GLY A 307 6.39 27.58 -5.25
C GLY A 307 7.32 26.85 -6.21
N GLU A 308 8.60 27.17 -6.19
CA GLU A 308 9.65 26.46 -6.93
C GLU A 308 10.76 26.07 -5.94
N PHE A 309 10.93 24.78 -5.72
CA PHE A 309 11.90 24.27 -4.75
C PHE A 309 12.83 23.28 -5.43
N THR A 310 14.13 23.50 -5.28
CA THR A 310 15.18 22.58 -5.73
C THR A 310 16.09 22.24 -4.57
N GLY A 311 16.46 20.96 -4.39
CA GLY A 311 17.45 20.55 -3.39
C GLY A 311 17.11 21.02 -1.98
N THR A 312 15.85 20.86 -1.57
CA THR A 312 15.33 21.38 -0.29
C THR A 312 14.84 20.24 0.60
N ILE A 313 15.23 20.27 1.87
CA ILE A 313 14.77 19.37 2.93
C ILE A 313 13.73 20.11 3.76
N PHE A 314 12.55 19.53 3.90
CA PHE A 314 11.46 19.99 4.77
C PHE A 314 11.23 18.96 5.87
N THR A 315 11.26 19.41 7.12
CA THR A 315 11.01 18.54 8.26
C THR A 315 10.31 19.28 9.40
N GLY A 316 9.63 18.52 10.26
CA GLY A 316 8.99 19.04 11.47
C GLY A 316 7.84 20.01 11.19
N SER A 317 7.12 19.86 10.07
CA SER A 317 5.90 20.63 9.78
C SER A 317 4.65 19.89 10.27
N GLY A 318 3.49 20.54 10.16
CA GLY A 318 2.18 19.95 10.46
C GLY A 318 1.77 20.14 11.92
N ALA A 319 1.63 21.40 12.35
CA ALA A 319 1.39 21.73 13.75
C ALA A 319 -0.06 21.64 14.23
N ASP A 320 -1.00 21.73 13.30
CA ASP A 320 -2.42 21.61 13.60
C ASP A 320 -2.91 20.21 13.21
N GLU A 321 -3.30 19.41 14.21
CA GLU A 321 -3.82 18.04 14.02
C GLU A 321 -5.23 18.06 13.37
N ASP A 322 -5.93 19.18 13.47
CA ASP A 322 -7.32 19.37 13.00
C ASP A 322 -7.41 20.56 12.00
N TRP A 323 -6.40 20.72 11.14
CA TRP A 323 -6.24 21.91 10.29
C TRP A 323 -7.43 22.21 9.41
N PHE A 324 -8.05 21.20 8.80
CA PHE A 324 -9.21 21.39 7.92
C PHE A 324 -10.48 21.81 8.68
N ASP A 325 -10.64 21.36 9.92
CA ASP A 325 -11.71 21.81 10.80
C ASP A 325 -11.47 23.25 11.28
N ASN A 326 -10.22 23.59 11.57
CA ASN A 326 -9.81 24.93 12.01
C ASN A 326 -9.73 25.95 10.87
N ASN A 327 -9.61 25.51 9.62
CA ASN A 327 -9.52 26.35 8.42
C ASN A 327 -10.65 26.04 7.41
N PRO A 328 -11.93 26.25 7.79
CA PRO A 328 -13.05 25.91 6.93
C PRO A 328 -12.98 26.66 5.60
N GLY A 329 -13.28 25.94 4.51
CA GLY A 329 -13.21 26.46 3.14
C GLY A 329 -11.97 26.03 2.35
N HIS A 330 -11.02 25.34 2.99
CA HIS A 330 -9.84 24.76 2.32
C HIS A 330 -10.06 23.33 1.83
N GLY A 331 -11.32 22.95 1.58
CA GLY A 331 -11.71 21.65 1.06
C GLY A 331 -11.98 20.60 2.12
N HIS A 332 -12.13 19.36 1.67
CA HIS A 332 -12.34 18.18 2.51
C HIS A 332 -11.10 17.28 2.47
N SER A 333 -10.77 16.64 3.58
CA SER A 333 -9.65 15.71 3.70
C SER A 333 -10.06 14.51 4.53
N HIS A 334 -9.57 13.31 4.18
CA HIS A 334 -9.72 12.11 4.99
C HIS A 334 -8.82 12.21 6.25
N ARG A 335 -7.62 12.76 6.06
CA ARG A 335 -6.68 13.09 7.14
C ARG A 335 -6.75 14.58 7.48
N ASN A 336 -7.04 14.94 8.74
CA ASN A 336 -7.26 16.34 9.11
C ASN A 336 -5.97 17.12 9.44
N GLU A 337 -4.84 16.43 9.55
CA GLU A 337 -3.58 17.05 9.92
C GLU A 337 -3.09 18.04 8.87
N GLN A 338 -2.52 19.13 9.35
CA GLN A 338 -2.00 20.21 8.53
C GLN A 338 -0.97 19.70 7.50
N PRO A 339 -1.16 20.00 6.21
CA PRO A 339 -0.20 19.64 5.19
C PRO A 339 1.03 20.55 5.26
N LEU A 340 2.21 20.00 4.95
CA LEU A 340 3.41 20.81 4.66
C LEU A 340 3.15 21.77 3.49
N LEU A 341 2.45 21.31 2.45
CA LEU A 341 2.14 22.09 1.26
C LEU A 341 0.63 22.07 1.00
N TYR A 342 -0.08 23.12 1.36
CA TYR A 342 -1.44 23.35 0.85
C TYR A 342 -1.38 24.07 -0.50
N VAL A 343 -1.94 23.49 -1.55
CA VAL A 343 -1.95 24.04 -2.92
C VAL A 343 -3.38 24.15 -3.44
N GLY A 344 -3.98 25.32 -3.27
CA GLY A 344 -5.38 25.58 -3.63
C GLY A 344 -5.55 26.55 -4.80
N ASN A 345 -6.77 26.65 -5.31
CA ASN A 345 -7.24 27.76 -6.15
C ASN A 345 -6.37 28.04 -7.39
N GLY A 346 -5.91 27.00 -8.07
CA GLY A 346 -5.08 27.11 -9.27
C GLY A 346 -3.62 27.51 -9.02
N ALA A 347 -3.18 27.52 -7.76
CA ALA A 347 -1.78 27.67 -7.38
C ALA A 347 -0.91 26.54 -7.94
N LYS A 348 0.40 26.79 -8.00
CA LYS A 348 1.36 25.80 -8.53
C LYS A 348 2.55 25.64 -7.60
N ALA A 349 2.90 24.40 -7.31
CA ALA A 349 4.13 24.02 -6.60
C ALA A 349 4.93 23.04 -7.46
N VAL A 350 6.21 23.34 -7.66
CA VAL A 350 7.16 22.51 -8.41
C VAL A 350 8.34 22.20 -7.51
N LEU A 351 8.59 20.92 -7.29
CA LEU A 351 9.67 20.41 -6.46
C LEU A 351 10.61 19.54 -7.30
N THR A 352 11.91 19.73 -7.14
CA THR A 352 12.94 18.93 -7.82
C THR A 352 14.04 18.56 -6.82
N ASP A 353 14.33 17.27 -6.68
CA ASP A 353 15.34 16.77 -5.74
C ASP A 353 15.08 17.27 -4.29
N CYS A 354 13.81 17.28 -3.89
CA CYS A 354 13.37 17.71 -2.55
C CYS A 354 13.01 16.51 -1.65
N PHE A 355 13.12 16.73 -0.34
CA PHE A 355 12.95 15.70 0.70
C PHE A 355 11.98 16.20 1.76
N LEU A 356 10.79 15.63 1.81
CA LEU A 356 9.75 15.91 2.78
C LEU A 356 9.79 14.76 3.78
N VAL A 357 10.45 14.96 4.93
CA VAL A 357 10.80 13.86 5.82
C VAL A 357 10.41 14.16 7.27
N GLU A 358 9.75 13.19 7.90
CA GLU A 358 9.38 13.23 9.31
C GLU A 358 8.60 14.51 9.67
N ASN A 359 7.52 14.75 8.93
CA ASN A 359 6.53 15.78 9.23
C ASN A 359 5.37 15.16 10.02
N HIS A 360 4.82 15.92 10.96
CA HIS A 360 3.74 15.45 11.84
C HIS A 360 2.40 15.35 11.12
N GLY A 361 2.19 16.13 10.07
CA GLY A 361 1.00 16.08 9.23
C GLY A 361 1.24 15.46 7.86
N GLN A 362 0.45 15.89 6.88
CA GLN A 362 0.53 15.40 5.51
C GLN A 362 1.72 16.01 4.75
N GLY A 363 2.25 15.30 3.75
CA GLY A 363 3.25 15.85 2.82
C GLY A 363 2.71 16.99 1.94
N GLY A 364 1.42 16.98 1.64
CA GLY A 364 0.74 18.03 0.89
C GLY A 364 -0.78 17.86 0.90
N HIS A 365 -1.48 18.85 0.35
CA HIS A 365 -2.91 18.80 0.04
C HIS A 365 -3.21 19.70 -1.16
N GLY A 366 -4.15 19.31 -2.01
CA GLY A 366 -4.54 20.09 -3.19
C GLY A 366 -6.04 20.37 -3.26
N GLU A 367 -6.41 21.60 -3.59
CA GLU A 367 -7.79 22.01 -3.94
C GLU A 367 -7.79 22.74 -5.28
N ASN A 368 -7.96 21.99 -6.38
CA ASN A 368 -7.78 22.50 -7.74
C ASN A 368 -6.41 23.15 -7.97
N GLY A 369 -5.38 22.67 -7.26
CA GLY A 369 -3.98 23.08 -7.38
C GLY A 369 -3.17 22.18 -8.31
N TYR A 370 -1.95 22.61 -8.63
CA TYR A 370 -1.04 21.88 -9.52
C TYR A 370 0.27 21.58 -8.79
N LEU A 371 0.51 20.31 -8.48
CA LEU A 371 1.75 19.83 -7.89
C LEU A 371 2.57 19.06 -8.92
N THR A 372 3.85 19.41 -9.05
CA THR A 372 4.82 18.64 -9.83
C THR A 372 6.02 18.31 -8.95
N MET A 373 6.38 17.03 -8.86
CA MET A 373 7.56 16.57 -8.12
C MET A 373 8.44 15.73 -9.05
N THR A 374 9.74 15.99 -9.00
CA THR A 374 10.73 15.23 -9.76
C THR A 374 11.87 14.78 -8.84
N ARG A 375 12.10 13.46 -8.75
CA ARG A 375 13.14 12.85 -7.90
C ARG A 375 13.04 13.27 -6.42
N CYS A 376 11.82 13.40 -5.93
CA CYS A 376 11.56 13.77 -4.55
C CYS A 376 11.35 12.53 -3.66
N LEU A 377 11.61 12.70 -2.37
CA LEU A 377 11.26 11.76 -1.32
C LEU A 377 10.17 12.38 -0.44
N VAL A 378 9.09 11.66 -0.21
CA VAL A 378 8.15 11.92 0.89
C VAL A 378 8.21 10.70 1.79
N GLN A 379 8.62 10.90 3.05
CA GLN A 379 8.83 9.79 3.96
C GLN A 379 8.46 10.11 5.40
N LYS A 380 7.83 9.16 6.08
CA LYS A 380 7.41 9.28 7.47
C LYS A 380 6.55 10.52 7.72
N CYS A 381 5.56 10.70 6.84
CA CYS A 381 4.47 11.66 7.01
C CYS A 381 3.19 10.86 7.26
N ILE A 382 2.09 11.49 7.66
CA ILE A 382 0.81 10.78 7.81
C ILE A 382 0.30 10.21 6.49
N SER A 383 0.54 10.94 5.40
CA SER A 383 0.28 10.57 4.00
C SER A 383 1.17 11.46 3.10
N ALA A 384 1.37 11.12 1.82
CA ALA A 384 1.91 12.09 0.86
C ALA A 384 0.89 13.16 0.47
N GLY A 385 -0.38 12.95 0.78
CA GLY A 385 -1.43 13.96 0.73
C GLY A 385 -2.68 13.57 -0.04
N GLN A 386 -3.71 14.39 0.11
CA GLN A 386 -4.95 14.33 -0.67
C GLN A 386 -5.04 15.45 -1.71
N TYR A 387 -5.49 15.14 -2.92
CA TYR A 387 -5.59 16.11 -4.00
C TYR A 387 -6.98 16.07 -4.65
N ASN A 388 -7.74 17.12 -4.41
CA ASN A 388 -9.11 17.31 -4.86
C ASN A 388 -9.15 18.23 -6.09
N GLY A 389 -9.14 17.64 -7.28
CA GLY A 389 -9.06 18.39 -8.53
C GLY A 389 -7.63 18.78 -8.92
N GLY A 390 -7.51 19.55 -10.00
CA GLY A 390 -6.21 20.00 -10.51
C GLY A 390 -5.37 18.85 -11.08
N SER A 391 -4.07 18.81 -10.75
CA SER A 391 -3.17 17.72 -11.18
C SER A 391 -2.02 17.47 -10.22
N VAL A 392 -1.65 16.20 -10.10
CA VAL A 392 -0.42 15.76 -9.44
C VAL A 392 0.44 15.03 -10.49
N THR A 393 1.64 15.53 -10.73
CA THR A 393 2.60 14.94 -11.68
C THR A 393 3.88 14.55 -10.94
N LEU A 394 4.12 13.25 -10.82
CA LEU A 394 5.27 12.68 -10.12
C LEU A 394 6.18 11.95 -11.11
N VAL A 395 7.48 12.28 -11.09
CA VAL A 395 8.48 11.62 -11.95
C VAL A 395 9.70 11.20 -11.12
N GLY A 396 9.94 9.89 -11.03
CA GLY A 396 11.10 9.36 -10.29
C GLY A 396 11.02 9.58 -8.78
N CYS A 397 9.82 9.79 -8.23
CA CYS A 397 9.63 10.07 -6.80
C CYS A 397 9.61 8.77 -5.98
N ALA A 398 9.85 8.91 -4.68
CA ALA A 398 9.57 7.88 -3.69
C ALA A 398 8.64 8.43 -2.62
N LEU A 399 7.51 7.77 -2.42
CA LEU A 399 6.52 8.03 -1.39
C LEU A 399 6.49 6.80 -0.49
N VAL A 400 7.13 6.85 0.68
CA VAL A 400 7.33 5.64 1.49
C VAL A 400 7.09 5.91 2.97
N GLU A 401 6.55 4.92 3.69
CA GLU A 401 6.28 5.01 5.14
C GLU A 401 5.21 6.04 5.50
N PHE A 402 3.96 5.56 5.57
CA PHE A 402 2.79 6.35 5.97
C PHE A 402 2.10 5.65 7.14
N PRO A 403 2.50 5.94 8.41
CA PRO A 403 3.58 6.85 8.85
C PRO A 403 4.95 6.20 9.09
N SER A 404 5.03 4.92 9.43
CA SER A 404 6.31 4.20 9.54
C SER A 404 6.11 2.75 9.14
N GLU A 405 7.10 2.14 8.48
CA GLU A 405 7.01 0.71 8.11
C GLU A 405 6.84 -0.23 9.32
N ASN A 406 7.18 0.25 10.52
CA ASN A 406 7.09 -0.51 11.78
C ASN A 406 5.82 -0.17 12.57
N ALA A 407 4.97 0.72 12.08
CA ALA A 407 3.71 1.02 12.73
C ALA A 407 2.78 -0.21 12.65
N PRO A 408 2.06 -0.54 13.73
CA PRO A 408 1.04 -1.58 13.65
C PRO A 408 -0.08 -1.12 12.70
N PHE A 409 -0.76 -2.08 12.07
CA PHE A 409 -1.97 -1.78 11.30
C PHE A 409 -2.96 -0.97 12.14
N ALA A 410 -3.48 0.09 11.53
CA ALA A 410 -4.59 0.89 12.00
C ALA A 410 -5.42 1.29 10.77
N ASP A 411 -6.74 1.16 10.90
CA ASP A 411 -7.72 1.56 9.88
C ASP A 411 -7.98 3.06 10.02
N ASP A 412 -7.04 3.85 9.50
CA ASP A 412 -6.89 5.29 9.76
C ASP A 412 -6.67 6.10 8.46
N ASP A 413 -7.00 5.60 7.26
CA ASP A 413 -6.81 6.32 5.98
C ASP A 413 -5.34 6.76 5.76
N ASN A 414 -4.40 5.88 6.13
CA ASN A 414 -2.96 6.14 6.03
C ASN A 414 -2.41 5.77 4.65
N ASP A 415 -3.05 6.31 3.63
CA ASP A 415 -2.70 6.07 2.23
C ASP A 415 -1.43 6.77 1.83
N GLY A 416 -0.75 6.19 0.85
CA GLY A 416 0.34 6.87 0.16
C GLY A 416 -0.15 8.17 -0.49
N LEU A 417 -1.25 8.12 -1.23
CA LEU A 417 -1.80 9.27 -1.96
C LEU A 417 -3.30 9.13 -2.17
N TYR A 418 -4.06 10.17 -1.80
CA TYR A 418 -5.50 10.27 -2.08
C TYR A 418 -5.77 11.17 -3.29
N LEU A 419 -6.52 10.71 -4.28
CA LEU A 419 -6.81 11.40 -5.54
C LEU A 419 -8.31 11.43 -5.85
N THR A 420 -9.00 12.50 -5.43
CA THR A 420 -10.46 12.55 -5.54
C THR A 420 -10.98 13.20 -6.82
N GLY A 421 -10.11 13.76 -7.67
CA GLY A 421 -10.53 14.44 -8.90
C GLY A 421 -9.36 15.10 -9.62
N GLY A 422 -9.49 15.31 -10.93
CA GLY A 422 -8.43 15.90 -11.75
C GLY A 422 -7.67 14.89 -12.61
N ALA A 423 -6.57 15.33 -13.21
CA ALA A 423 -5.75 14.51 -14.10
C ALA A 423 -4.35 14.34 -13.50
N HIS A 424 -4.02 13.13 -13.07
CA HIS A 424 -2.79 12.81 -12.35
C HIS A 424 -1.92 11.85 -13.15
N SER A 425 -0.61 11.91 -12.93
CA SER A 425 0.35 11.04 -13.59
C SER A 425 1.52 10.69 -12.67
N LEU A 426 1.84 9.42 -12.58
CA LEU A 426 2.96 8.87 -11.83
C LEU A 426 3.86 8.10 -12.81
N THR A 427 5.15 8.42 -12.84
CA THR A 427 6.10 7.76 -13.75
C THR A 427 7.41 7.47 -13.04
N ASN A 428 7.89 6.23 -13.12
CA ASN A 428 9.12 5.78 -12.44
C ASN A 428 9.08 5.98 -10.91
N CYS A 429 7.89 5.93 -10.30
CA CYS A 429 7.72 6.19 -8.87
C CYS A 429 7.84 4.93 -8.02
N LEU A 430 8.24 5.09 -6.77
CA LEU A 430 8.10 4.10 -5.70
C LEU A 430 7.01 4.59 -4.75
N ILE A 431 6.05 3.73 -4.43
CA ILE A 431 5.01 3.99 -3.45
C ILE A 431 4.95 2.77 -2.54
N GLY A 432 5.04 2.92 -1.22
CA GLY A 432 5.11 1.75 -0.35
C GLY A 432 5.02 2.00 1.13
N TRP A 433 4.83 0.91 1.88
CA TRP A 433 4.78 0.91 3.35
C TRP A 433 3.72 1.87 3.89
N ALA A 434 2.55 1.81 3.27
CA ALA A 434 1.34 2.48 3.73
C ALA A 434 0.53 1.50 4.59
N LEU A 435 -0.07 2.00 5.67
CA LEU A 435 -0.98 1.21 6.51
C LEU A 435 -2.37 1.05 5.90
N ASP A 436 -2.60 1.68 4.74
CA ASP A 436 -3.81 1.60 3.94
C ASP A 436 -3.43 1.34 2.47
N ASP A 437 -3.89 2.15 1.51
CA ASP A 437 -3.56 2.01 0.10
C ASP A 437 -2.26 2.70 -0.31
N GLY A 438 -1.73 2.30 -1.46
CA GLY A 438 -0.68 3.05 -2.15
C GLY A 438 -1.21 4.31 -2.78
N VAL A 439 -2.19 4.16 -3.67
CA VAL A 439 -2.95 5.24 -4.28
C VAL A 439 -4.42 4.88 -4.15
N ASP A 440 -5.13 5.67 -3.35
CA ASP A 440 -6.58 5.68 -3.30
C ASP A 440 -7.10 6.77 -4.25
N ALA A 441 -7.78 6.37 -5.32
CA ALA A 441 -8.56 7.28 -6.16
C ALA A 441 -10.04 6.89 -6.17
N GLY A 442 -10.56 6.57 -5.00
CA GLY A 442 -11.82 5.90 -4.75
C GLY A 442 -13.01 6.84 -4.57
N SER A 443 -12.82 7.98 -3.91
CA SER A 443 -13.92 8.93 -3.65
C SER A 443 -13.84 10.20 -4.50
N GLY A 444 -14.97 10.90 -4.66
CA GLY A 444 -15.02 12.24 -5.23
C GLY A 444 -15.44 12.34 -6.71
N SER A 445 -14.88 13.33 -7.39
CA SER A 445 -15.25 13.70 -8.76
C SER A 445 -14.48 12.91 -9.82
N ALA A 446 -15.01 12.90 -11.04
CA ALA A 446 -14.37 12.23 -12.16
C ALA A 446 -12.94 12.73 -12.45
N GLY A 447 -12.13 11.87 -13.06
CA GLY A 447 -10.77 12.22 -13.42
C GLY A 447 -9.99 11.05 -14.02
N SER A 448 -8.69 11.26 -14.20
CA SER A 448 -7.80 10.23 -14.76
C SER A 448 -6.53 10.07 -13.93
N VAL A 449 -6.07 8.83 -13.79
CA VAL A 449 -4.77 8.51 -13.19
C VAL A 449 -3.99 7.66 -14.16
N ASP A 450 -2.77 8.10 -14.44
CA ASP A 450 -1.87 7.45 -15.39
C ASP A 450 -0.60 6.99 -14.66
N VAL A 451 -0.40 5.68 -14.55
CA VAL A 451 0.67 5.05 -13.77
C VAL A 451 1.57 4.28 -14.73
N ARG A 452 2.86 4.65 -14.81
CA ARG A 452 3.83 4.01 -15.70
C ARG A 452 5.14 3.70 -15.02
N HIS A 453 5.66 2.50 -15.22
CA HIS A 453 6.98 2.11 -14.70
C HIS A 453 7.11 2.30 -13.18
N CYS A 454 6.01 2.12 -12.45
CA CYS A 454 5.98 2.34 -11.00
C CYS A 454 6.22 1.05 -10.22
N TRP A 455 6.60 1.20 -8.97
CA TRP A 455 6.77 0.10 -8.01
C TRP A 455 5.92 0.37 -6.77
N PHE A 456 4.95 -0.50 -6.52
CA PHE A 456 4.09 -0.49 -5.35
C PHE A 456 4.45 -1.66 -4.45
N GLU A 457 4.69 -1.41 -3.17
CA GLU A 457 5.08 -2.47 -2.26
C GLU A 457 4.62 -2.28 -0.82
N SER A 458 4.18 -3.38 -0.19
CA SER A 458 3.85 -3.44 1.23
C SER A 458 2.72 -2.49 1.64
N MET A 459 1.58 -2.58 0.95
CA MET A 459 0.32 -1.94 1.37
C MET A 459 -0.51 -2.90 2.20
N CYS A 460 -1.14 -2.39 3.26
CA CYS A 460 -2.09 -3.19 4.05
C CYS A 460 -3.37 -3.50 3.26
N HIS A 461 -3.78 -2.60 2.36
CA HIS A 461 -4.90 -2.82 1.45
C HIS A 461 -4.41 -2.80 0.01
N GLU A 462 -4.81 -1.84 -0.82
CA GLU A 462 -4.61 -1.86 -2.26
C GLU A 462 -3.30 -1.16 -2.63
N ALA A 463 -2.50 -1.74 -3.53
CA ALA A 463 -1.47 -0.95 -4.21
C ALA A 463 -2.10 0.20 -5.00
N MET A 464 -3.23 -0.07 -5.65
CA MET A 464 -3.92 0.84 -6.57
C MET A 464 -5.44 0.62 -6.47
N ALA A 465 -6.14 1.49 -5.75
CA ALA A 465 -7.59 1.50 -5.62
C ALA A 465 -8.23 2.52 -6.57
N TRP A 466 -9.09 2.02 -7.47
CA TRP A 466 -9.78 2.83 -8.46
C TRP A 466 -11.29 2.69 -8.30
N SER A 467 -11.98 3.74 -7.87
CA SER A 467 -13.45 3.74 -7.75
C SER A 467 -14.07 5.01 -8.36
N GLU A 468 -15.40 5.12 -8.28
CA GLU A 468 -16.19 6.20 -8.87
C GLU A 468 -15.96 6.36 -10.38
N SER A 469 -16.33 7.49 -10.99
CA SER A 469 -16.14 7.71 -12.43
C SER A 469 -14.68 8.06 -12.77
N ARG A 470 -13.80 7.06 -12.72
CA ARG A 470 -12.35 7.19 -12.92
C ARG A 470 -11.89 6.54 -14.20
N THR A 471 -10.93 7.14 -14.91
CA THR A 471 -10.16 6.45 -15.95
C THR A 471 -8.75 6.17 -15.43
N ALA A 472 -8.44 4.90 -15.17
CA ALA A 472 -7.12 4.49 -14.71
C ALA A 472 -6.37 3.78 -15.85
N ARG A 473 -5.14 4.22 -16.12
CA ARG A 473 -4.24 3.57 -17.07
C ARG A 473 -2.97 3.18 -16.33
N VAL A 474 -2.66 1.89 -16.34
CA VAL A 474 -1.50 1.33 -15.64
C VAL A 474 -0.66 0.57 -16.66
N SER A 475 0.64 0.87 -16.75
CA SER A 475 1.54 0.07 -17.56
C SER A 475 2.90 -0.14 -16.92
N ASP A 476 3.52 -1.27 -17.23
CA ASP A 476 4.93 -1.55 -16.87
C ASP A 476 5.18 -1.46 -15.36
N THR A 477 4.19 -1.78 -14.54
CA THR A 477 4.16 -1.47 -13.10
C THR A 477 4.14 -2.73 -12.26
N VAL A 478 4.80 -2.68 -11.10
CA VAL A 478 4.89 -3.78 -10.13
C VAL A 478 4.01 -3.48 -8.92
N ALA A 479 3.25 -4.47 -8.46
CA ALA A 479 2.60 -4.53 -7.16
C ALA A 479 3.05 -5.78 -6.40
N LEU A 480 3.69 -5.60 -5.25
CA LEU A 480 4.32 -6.68 -4.48
C LEU A 480 3.96 -6.59 -3.00
N ASN A 481 3.58 -7.71 -2.38
CA ASN A 481 3.38 -7.79 -0.93
C ASN A 481 2.27 -6.85 -0.41
N CYS A 482 1.21 -6.64 -1.19
CA CYS A 482 0.05 -5.81 -0.85
C CYS A 482 -1.17 -6.66 -0.51
N GLY A 483 -2.18 -6.06 0.14
CA GLY A 483 -3.50 -6.67 0.23
C GLY A 483 -4.02 -6.96 -1.18
N GLN A 484 -4.04 -5.95 -2.03
CA GLN A 484 -4.42 -6.10 -3.43
C GLN A 484 -3.45 -5.42 -4.39
N GLY A 485 -3.32 -5.96 -5.59
CA GLY A 485 -2.48 -5.35 -6.64
C GLY A 485 -3.19 -4.23 -7.38
N ILE A 486 -4.17 -4.58 -8.22
CA ILE A 486 -4.94 -3.63 -9.03
C ILE A 486 -6.42 -3.85 -8.74
N GLU A 487 -7.09 -2.82 -8.23
CA GLU A 487 -8.52 -2.89 -7.92
C GLU A 487 -9.35 -2.02 -8.87
N CYS A 488 -10.44 -2.57 -9.37
CA CYS A 488 -11.57 -1.85 -9.96
C CYS A 488 -12.72 -1.89 -8.96
N GLY A 489 -12.77 -0.90 -8.07
CA GLY A 489 -13.68 -0.85 -6.93
C GLY A 489 -15.08 -0.33 -7.30
N PHE A 490 -15.72 0.36 -6.36
CA PHE A 490 -17.12 0.77 -6.46
C PHE A 490 -17.36 1.87 -7.50
N GLY A 491 -18.63 2.13 -7.84
CA GLY A 491 -18.98 3.20 -8.78
C GLY A 491 -18.81 2.76 -10.23
N SER A 492 -18.10 3.53 -11.06
CA SER A 492 -17.97 3.21 -12.50
C SER A 492 -16.56 3.46 -13.09
N PRO A 493 -15.50 2.94 -12.45
CA PRO A 493 -14.14 3.13 -12.94
C PRO A 493 -13.91 2.33 -14.23
N ASP A 494 -13.16 2.90 -15.16
CA ASP A 494 -12.61 2.25 -16.35
C ASP A 494 -11.11 2.04 -16.11
N VAL A 495 -10.74 0.82 -15.73
CA VAL A 495 -9.38 0.44 -15.34
C VAL A 495 -8.75 -0.37 -16.46
N ASN A 496 -7.63 0.12 -16.99
CA ASN A 496 -6.86 -0.55 -18.02
C ASN A 496 -5.40 -0.72 -17.60
N ALA A 497 -5.01 -1.95 -17.29
CA ALA A 497 -3.65 -2.34 -16.94
C ALA A 497 -3.03 -3.25 -18.01
N VAL A 498 -1.81 -2.94 -18.45
CA VAL A 498 -1.11 -3.73 -19.47
C VAL A 498 0.35 -3.91 -19.08
N HIS A 499 0.88 -5.12 -19.26
CA HIS A 499 2.29 -5.41 -18.98
C HIS A 499 2.68 -5.04 -17.55
N CYS A 500 1.94 -5.54 -16.58
CA CYS A 500 2.19 -5.35 -15.15
C CYS A 500 2.62 -6.66 -14.48
N LEU A 501 3.22 -6.55 -13.30
CA LEU A 501 3.50 -7.68 -12.40
C LEU A 501 2.80 -7.47 -11.07
N SER A 502 1.88 -8.36 -10.71
CA SER A 502 1.22 -8.41 -9.41
C SER A 502 1.56 -9.73 -8.74
N THR A 503 2.39 -9.70 -7.69
CA THR A 503 2.88 -10.94 -7.07
C THR A 503 3.01 -10.89 -5.56
N GLY A 504 2.71 -12.00 -4.90
CA GLY A 504 2.79 -12.11 -3.44
C GLY A 504 1.78 -11.21 -2.71
N ASN A 505 0.68 -10.83 -3.37
CA ASN A 505 -0.42 -10.07 -2.77
C ASN A 505 -1.51 -11.03 -2.25
N VAL A 506 -2.53 -10.53 -1.54
CA VAL A 506 -3.75 -11.34 -1.33
C VAL A 506 -4.44 -11.50 -2.67
N ILE A 507 -4.74 -10.40 -3.36
CA ILE A 507 -5.37 -10.43 -4.69
C ILE A 507 -4.46 -9.79 -5.75
N GLY A 508 -4.25 -10.47 -6.88
CA GLY A 508 -3.47 -9.96 -8.00
C GLY A 508 -4.19 -8.82 -8.74
N ALA A 509 -5.38 -9.12 -9.26
CA ALA A 509 -6.32 -8.17 -9.87
C ALA A 509 -7.75 -8.40 -9.33
N ARG A 510 -8.40 -7.35 -8.83
CA ARG A 510 -9.75 -7.41 -8.24
C ARG A 510 -10.74 -6.56 -9.01
N PHE A 511 -11.90 -7.14 -9.31
CA PHE A 511 -13.12 -6.38 -9.57
C PHE A 511 -14.03 -6.43 -8.34
N GLY A 512 -14.54 -5.28 -7.93
CA GLY A 512 -15.25 -5.09 -6.68
C GLY A 512 -14.33 -4.61 -5.56
N ASP A 513 -14.92 -4.39 -4.39
CA ASP A 513 -14.27 -3.80 -3.21
C ASP A 513 -14.84 -4.49 -1.95
N ASN A 514 -14.41 -4.09 -0.76
CA ASN A 514 -14.75 -4.61 0.55
C ASN A 514 -16.09 -4.07 1.10
N TYR A 515 -16.97 -3.56 0.24
CA TYR A 515 -18.26 -2.95 0.62
C TYR A 515 -19.46 -3.58 -0.12
N ASP A 516 -20.66 -3.49 0.43
CA ASP A 516 -21.89 -3.96 -0.23
C ASP A 516 -22.51 -2.85 -1.10
N TRP A 517 -21.66 -2.23 -1.91
CA TRP A 517 -22.00 -1.07 -2.73
C TRP A 517 -22.38 -1.47 -4.15
N THR A 518 -22.39 -0.51 -5.09
CA THR A 518 -22.74 -0.74 -6.49
C THR A 518 -21.51 -0.71 -7.38
N TYR A 519 -21.43 -1.65 -8.32
CA TYR A 519 -20.27 -1.88 -9.17
C TYR A 519 -20.66 -1.80 -10.65
N GLY A 520 -20.44 -0.65 -11.26
CA GLY A 520 -20.70 -0.36 -12.68
C GLY A 520 -19.43 -0.12 -13.51
N GLY A 521 -18.25 -0.41 -12.96
CA GLY A 521 -16.96 -0.24 -13.62
C GLY A 521 -16.63 -1.34 -14.63
N PHE A 522 -15.42 -1.27 -15.17
CA PHE A 522 -14.86 -2.28 -16.06
C PHE A 522 -13.36 -2.43 -15.80
N LEU A 523 -12.90 -3.67 -15.61
CA LEU A 523 -11.50 -4.01 -15.37
C LEU A 523 -10.90 -4.72 -16.57
N THR A 524 -9.87 -4.13 -17.18
CA THR A 524 -9.03 -4.76 -18.20
C THR A 524 -7.63 -4.96 -17.64
N VAL A 525 -7.13 -6.21 -17.63
CA VAL A 525 -5.72 -6.51 -17.31
C VAL A 525 -5.19 -7.51 -18.34
N ARG A 526 -4.19 -7.10 -19.11
CA ARG A 526 -3.65 -7.84 -20.27
C ARG A 526 -2.14 -7.92 -20.26
N ASP A 527 -1.60 -8.93 -20.95
CA ASP A 527 -0.16 -9.10 -21.18
C ASP A 527 0.66 -9.03 -19.88
N SER A 528 0.06 -9.43 -18.75
CA SER A 528 0.58 -9.21 -17.41
C SER A 528 0.91 -10.51 -16.68
N LEU A 529 1.63 -10.39 -15.58
CA LEU A 529 2.02 -11.47 -14.69
C LEU A 529 1.25 -11.32 -13.37
N LEU A 530 0.24 -12.17 -13.13
CA LEU A 530 -0.52 -12.23 -11.88
C LEU A 530 -0.10 -13.51 -11.16
N LEU A 531 0.95 -13.43 -10.33
CA LEU A 531 1.68 -14.63 -9.90
C LEU A 531 1.74 -14.76 -8.39
N PHE A 532 1.44 -15.94 -7.85
CA PHE A 532 1.68 -16.28 -6.45
C PHE A 532 0.99 -15.31 -5.48
N ASN A 533 -0.13 -14.75 -5.89
CA ASN A 533 -1.05 -14.09 -4.98
C ASN A 533 -1.85 -15.17 -4.25
N LEU A 534 -2.53 -14.85 -3.14
CA LEU A 534 -3.51 -15.80 -2.59
C LEU A 534 -4.53 -16.15 -3.67
N ARG A 535 -4.91 -15.16 -4.50
CA ARG A 535 -5.71 -15.30 -5.71
C ARG A 535 -5.20 -14.37 -6.77
N ASP A 536 -4.85 -14.90 -7.93
CA ASP A 536 -4.32 -14.07 -9.01
C ASP A 536 -5.39 -13.15 -9.60
N ILE A 537 -6.63 -13.63 -9.69
CA ILE A 537 -7.78 -12.86 -10.17
C ILE A 537 -8.94 -13.06 -9.18
N TRP A 538 -9.70 -12.00 -8.92
CA TRP A 538 -10.92 -12.07 -8.11
C TRP A 538 -12.00 -11.13 -8.65
N GLY A 539 -13.04 -11.70 -9.26
CA GLY A 539 -14.15 -10.97 -9.85
C GLY A 539 -15.40 -10.87 -8.98
N ARG A 540 -15.28 -11.10 -7.67
CA ARG A 540 -16.41 -11.31 -6.78
C ARG A 540 -16.72 -10.04 -5.98
N ALA A 541 -17.90 -9.47 -6.24
CA ALA A 541 -18.45 -8.34 -5.51
C ALA A 541 -19.75 -8.69 -4.78
N TRP A 542 -20.22 -7.77 -3.93
CA TRP A 542 -21.22 -8.05 -2.91
C TRP A 542 -22.62 -7.47 -3.22
N ASP A 543 -22.77 -6.76 -4.34
CA ASP A 543 -24.04 -6.26 -4.85
C ASP A 543 -25.03 -7.37 -5.21
N ASP A 544 -24.56 -8.47 -5.82
CA ASP A 544 -25.39 -9.62 -6.15
C ASP A 544 -24.77 -10.99 -5.79
N TRP A 545 -23.54 -10.99 -5.28
CA TRP A 545 -22.77 -12.18 -4.92
C TRP A 545 -22.56 -13.11 -6.13
N THR A 546 -22.40 -12.56 -7.35
CA THR A 546 -21.99 -13.25 -8.60
C THR A 546 -20.65 -12.73 -9.15
N VAL A 547 -19.92 -13.60 -9.87
CA VAL A 547 -18.61 -13.23 -10.42
C VAL A 547 -18.91 -12.34 -11.61
N HIS A 548 -18.36 -11.13 -11.63
CA HIS A 548 -18.68 -10.07 -12.58
C HIS A 548 -17.94 -10.23 -13.91
N LEU A 549 -18.10 -11.39 -14.56
CA LEU A 549 -17.40 -11.75 -15.79
C LEU A 549 -17.65 -10.75 -16.93
N ASP A 550 -18.87 -10.23 -17.05
CA ASP A 550 -19.24 -9.27 -18.09
C ASP A 550 -18.60 -7.88 -17.90
N GLN A 551 -17.97 -7.62 -16.75
CA GLN A 551 -17.29 -6.36 -16.40
C GLN A 551 -15.76 -6.53 -16.32
N MET A 552 -15.26 -7.66 -16.79
CA MET A 552 -13.86 -8.03 -16.69
C MET A 552 -13.33 -8.51 -18.05
N ASP A 553 -12.15 -8.05 -18.41
CA ASP A 553 -11.40 -8.49 -19.56
C ASP A 553 -9.96 -8.87 -19.15
N LEU A 554 -9.84 -10.06 -18.57
CA LEU A 554 -8.67 -10.60 -17.89
C LEU A 554 -8.13 -11.81 -18.66
N ARG A 555 -7.39 -11.54 -19.75
CA ARG A 555 -6.82 -12.59 -20.62
C ARG A 555 -5.41 -12.25 -21.09
N ASP A 556 -4.75 -13.21 -21.74
CA ASP A 556 -3.37 -13.06 -22.22
C ASP A 556 -2.38 -12.75 -21.07
N ASN A 557 -2.71 -13.17 -19.84
CA ASN A 557 -1.84 -13.05 -18.68
C ASN A 557 -1.25 -14.40 -18.32
N PHE A 558 -0.18 -14.38 -17.51
CA PHE A 558 0.27 -15.55 -16.78
C PHE A 558 -0.32 -15.56 -15.37
N VAL A 559 -0.87 -16.71 -14.97
CA VAL A 559 -1.43 -16.96 -13.63
C VAL A 559 -0.71 -18.14 -12.96
N SER A 560 -0.59 -18.11 -11.64
CA SER A 560 0.06 -19.18 -10.87
C SER A 560 -0.84 -20.39 -10.60
N ALA A 561 -2.15 -20.24 -10.76
CA ALA A 561 -3.12 -21.31 -10.70
C ALA A 561 -4.15 -21.18 -11.83
N PRO A 562 -4.63 -22.30 -12.42
CA PRO A 562 -5.72 -22.24 -13.39
C PRO A 562 -7.00 -21.72 -12.74
N ASP A 563 -7.72 -20.86 -13.47
CA ASP A 563 -9.03 -20.35 -13.08
C ASP A 563 -10.04 -20.66 -14.18
N GLY A 564 -11.11 -21.37 -13.83
CA GLY A 564 -12.16 -21.78 -14.76
C GLY A 564 -13.01 -20.61 -15.27
N ASP A 565 -13.07 -19.53 -14.49
CA ASP A 565 -13.77 -18.29 -14.85
C ASP A 565 -12.95 -17.43 -15.83
N PHE A 566 -11.62 -17.60 -15.83
CA PHE A 566 -10.68 -16.85 -16.68
C PHE A 566 -9.75 -17.79 -17.49
N PRO A 567 -10.29 -18.67 -18.36
CA PRO A 567 -9.55 -19.74 -19.02
C PRO A 567 -8.61 -19.25 -20.14
N GLU A 568 -8.68 -17.98 -20.54
CA GLU A 568 -7.84 -17.37 -21.57
C GLU A 568 -6.47 -16.90 -21.02
N ASN A 569 -6.13 -17.26 -19.79
CA ASN A 569 -4.80 -17.01 -19.21
C ASN A 569 -3.93 -18.27 -19.26
N GLU A 570 -2.62 -18.06 -19.40
CA GLU A 570 -1.65 -19.14 -19.43
C GLU A 570 -1.15 -19.47 -18.02
N LEU A 571 -0.88 -20.75 -17.75
CA LEU A 571 -0.29 -21.17 -16.49
C LEU A 571 1.20 -20.80 -16.46
N TRP A 572 1.62 -20.17 -15.37
CA TRP A 572 3.02 -19.90 -15.07
C TRP A 572 3.74 -21.20 -14.69
N ASP A 573 4.52 -21.73 -15.61
CA ASP A 573 5.38 -22.90 -15.45
C ASP A 573 6.76 -22.65 -16.11
N PRO A 574 7.58 -21.76 -15.50
CA PRO A 574 8.90 -21.43 -16.01
C PRO A 574 9.90 -22.61 -15.95
N GLN A 575 9.53 -23.72 -15.31
CA GLN A 575 10.32 -24.95 -15.29
C GLN A 575 10.09 -25.78 -16.56
N ALA A 576 8.88 -25.77 -17.09
CA ALA A 576 8.55 -26.39 -18.37
C ALA A 576 8.86 -25.49 -19.57
N ASP A 577 8.67 -24.19 -19.44
CA ASP A 577 8.97 -23.18 -20.47
C ASP A 577 9.84 -22.06 -19.89
N CYS A 578 11.15 -22.15 -20.10
CA CYS A 578 12.10 -21.18 -19.58
C CYS A 578 11.93 -19.77 -20.18
N ASP A 579 11.26 -19.63 -21.33
CA ASP A 579 11.05 -18.33 -21.95
C ASP A 579 10.06 -17.48 -21.12
N GLN A 580 9.14 -18.11 -20.37
CA GLN A 580 8.24 -17.41 -19.46
C GLN A 580 9.01 -16.57 -18.43
N ALA A 581 10.08 -17.12 -17.86
CA ALA A 581 10.88 -16.43 -16.85
C ALA A 581 11.52 -15.13 -17.39
N THR A 582 11.71 -15.00 -18.70
CA THR A 582 12.25 -13.78 -19.31
C THR A 582 11.28 -12.61 -19.21
N ALA A 583 9.98 -12.85 -19.09
CA ALA A 583 8.95 -11.81 -18.91
C ALA A 583 9.16 -11.00 -17.62
N LEU A 584 9.80 -11.59 -16.59
CA LEU A 584 10.11 -10.88 -15.34
C LEU A 584 11.24 -9.85 -15.49
N THR A 585 12.07 -9.96 -16.54
CA THR A 585 13.28 -9.16 -16.71
C THR A 585 12.98 -7.66 -16.74
N ALA A 586 11.88 -7.27 -17.39
CA ALA A 586 11.48 -5.86 -17.51
C ALA A 586 11.13 -5.22 -16.17
N PHE A 587 10.77 -6.04 -15.16
CA PHE A 587 10.34 -5.58 -13.85
C PHE A 587 11.44 -5.63 -12.79
N LEU A 588 12.61 -6.21 -13.09
CA LEU A 588 13.65 -6.38 -12.08
C LEU A 588 14.15 -5.02 -11.54
N PRO A 589 14.20 -4.83 -10.21
CA PRO A 589 14.68 -3.57 -9.61
C PRO A 589 16.22 -3.42 -9.67
N THR A 590 16.92 -4.51 -9.94
CA THR A 590 18.39 -4.61 -10.09
C THR A 590 18.74 -5.64 -11.16
N ALA A 591 19.89 -5.45 -11.82
CA ALA A 591 20.40 -6.44 -12.76
C ALA A 591 21.08 -7.62 -12.04
N GLY A 592 21.05 -8.79 -12.67
CA GLY A 592 21.72 -10.01 -12.21
C GLY A 592 20.83 -10.96 -11.40
N ASP A 593 21.42 -12.06 -10.96
CA ASP A 593 20.68 -13.21 -10.40
C ASP A 593 20.74 -13.29 -8.87
N ALA A 594 21.60 -12.48 -8.25
CA ALA A 594 21.75 -12.47 -6.79
C ALA A 594 20.53 -11.83 -6.13
N VAL A 595 20.09 -12.40 -5.01
CA VAL A 595 18.97 -11.92 -4.22
C VAL A 595 19.24 -12.08 -2.74
N GLY A 596 18.89 -11.07 -1.95
CA GLY A 596 18.88 -11.17 -0.49
C GLY A 596 17.83 -12.17 0.01
N ILE A 597 18.14 -12.86 1.11
CA ILE A 597 17.26 -13.84 1.76
C ILE A 597 17.12 -13.50 3.26
N GLY A 598 15.94 -13.68 3.82
CA GLY A 598 15.71 -13.43 5.24
C GLY A 598 14.41 -14.04 5.75
N PHE A 599 14.30 -14.16 7.07
CA PHE A 599 13.01 -14.45 7.70
C PHE A 599 12.13 -13.20 7.60
N ALA A 600 10.90 -13.37 7.14
CA ALA A 600 9.93 -12.28 7.01
C ALA A 600 9.13 -12.11 8.31
N VAL A 601 9.84 -11.83 9.40
CA VAL A 601 9.30 -11.65 10.75
C VAL A 601 10.02 -10.51 11.45
N SER A 602 9.34 -9.82 12.36
CA SER A 602 9.87 -8.61 13.02
C SER A 602 10.73 -8.88 14.26
N GLY A 603 10.96 -10.16 14.62
CA GLY A 603 11.69 -10.53 15.84
C GLY A 603 12.53 -11.80 15.68
N ASP A 604 13.51 -11.98 16.56
CA ASP A 604 14.39 -13.16 16.62
C ASP A 604 13.84 -14.28 17.52
N THR A 605 12.77 -13.98 18.25
CA THR A 605 12.05 -14.89 19.14
C THR A 605 10.59 -14.92 18.71
N LEU A 606 10.09 -16.11 18.36
CA LEU A 606 8.77 -16.28 17.77
C LEU A 606 7.90 -17.21 18.62
N ASP A 607 6.62 -16.87 18.76
CA ASP A 607 5.60 -17.85 19.17
C ASP A 607 5.17 -18.64 17.94
N LEU A 608 5.57 -19.91 17.87
CA LEU A 608 5.29 -20.78 16.74
C LEU A 608 3.79 -21.02 16.51
N ALA A 609 2.95 -20.82 17.52
CA ALA A 609 1.49 -20.92 17.37
C ALA A 609 0.91 -19.83 16.45
N SER A 610 1.64 -18.71 16.28
CA SER A 610 1.26 -17.61 15.38
C SER A 610 1.59 -17.89 13.91
N PHE A 611 2.24 -19.03 13.61
CA PHE A 611 2.74 -19.38 12.27
C PHE A 611 2.28 -20.78 11.86
N PRO A 612 0.96 -21.02 11.71
CA PRO A 612 0.42 -22.34 11.41
C PRO A 612 0.94 -22.92 10.07
N ASP A 613 1.26 -22.07 9.10
CA ASP A 613 1.82 -22.45 7.80
C ASP A 613 3.35 -22.61 7.80
N GLY A 614 4.01 -22.27 8.91
CA GLY A 614 5.47 -22.26 9.04
C GLY A 614 6.09 -20.88 9.16
N ILE A 615 7.41 -20.83 9.38
CA ILE A 615 8.15 -19.57 9.50
C ILE A 615 8.38 -19.00 8.10
N PRO A 616 7.90 -17.78 7.78
CA PRO A 616 8.04 -17.23 6.45
C PRO A 616 9.50 -16.84 6.16
N VAL A 617 10.00 -17.27 5.01
CA VAL A 617 11.28 -16.88 4.41
C VAL A 617 10.97 -16.15 3.12
N ARG A 618 11.55 -14.97 2.98
CA ARG A 618 11.30 -14.08 1.85
C ARG A 618 12.61 -13.72 1.14
N LEU A 619 12.49 -13.53 -0.16
CA LEU A 619 13.52 -12.93 -1.01
C LEU A 619 13.35 -11.41 -1.02
N SER A 620 14.46 -10.66 -1.03
CA SER A 620 14.42 -9.19 -1.12
C SER A 620 13.75 -8.64 -2.40
N ARG A 621 13.64 -9.48 -3.44
CA ARG A 621 12.89 -9.24 -4.69
C ARG A 621 12.55 -10.58 -5.36
N PHE A 622 11.71 -10.56 -6.39
CA PHE A 622 11.57 -11.71 -7.28
C PHE A 622 12.82 -11.91 -8.16
N ALA A 623 12.99 -13.15 -8.64
CA ALA A 623 14.09 -13.56 -9.50
C ALA A 623 13.58 -14.18 -10.81
N THR A 624 14.41 -14.13 -11.85
CA THR A 624 14.18 -14.78 -13.16
C THR A 624 14.67 -16.23 -13.18
N ASN A 625 15.35 -16.69 -12.13
CA ASN A 625 15.87 -18.05 -11.99
C ASN A 625 15.34 -18.69 -10.71
N GLU A 626 15.43 -20.03 -10.61
CA GLU A 626 15.16 -20.71 -9.35
C GLU A 626 16.18 -20.27 -8.29
N VAL A 627 15.69 -19.99 -7.08
CA VAL A 627 16.52 -19.72 -5.90
C VAL A 627 16.30 -20.84 -4.88
N SER A 628 17.37 -21.53 -4.52
CA SER A 628 17.35 -22.56 -3.48
C SER A 628 17.90 -22.02 -2.17
N VAL A 629 17.17 -22.22 -1.07
CA VAL A 629 17.57 -21.80 0.28
C VAL A 629 17.58 -23.03 1.20
N ASP A 630 18.77 -23.44 1.61
CA ASP A 630 18.94 -24.50 2.61
C ASP A 630 18.58 -23.97 4.00
N TYR A 631 17.82 -24.73 4.78
CA TYR A 631 17.48 -24.39 6.16
C TYR A 631 17.76 -25.55 7.12
N THR A 632 18.01 -25.19 8.38
CA THR A 632 18.19 -26.14 9.48
C THR A 632 17.45 -25.63 10.71
N ILE A 633 16.68 -26.49 11.36
CA ILE A 633 16.07 -26.26 12.67
C ILE A 633 16.89 -27.03 13.68
N ALA A 634 17.36 -26.37 14.73
CA ALA A 634 18.17 -26.99 15.79
C ALA A 634 17.63 -26.64 17.18
N SER A 635 17.70 -27.59 18.11
CA SER A 635 17.41 -27.39 19.54
C SER A 635 18.63 -27.80 20.35
N ALA A 636 19.01 -26.99 21.34
CA ALA A 636 20.20 -27.17 22.17
C ALA A 636 21.50 -27.48 21.37
N GLY A 637 21.66 -26.85 20.20
CA GLY A 637 22.83 -27.03 19.32
C GLY A 637 22.83 -28.34 18.52
N ARG A 638 21.74 -29.11 18.53
CA ARG A 638 21.56 -30.31 17.70
C ARG A 638 20.50 -30.09 16.65
N MET A 639 20.79 -30.49 15.42
CA MET A 639 19.81 -30.48 14.33
C MET A 639 18.60 -31.35 14.69
N VAL A 640 17.42 -30.76 14.64
CA VAL A 640 16.12 -31.42 14.76
C VAL A 640 15.65 -31.86 13.36
N THR A 641 15.68 -30.93 12.41
CA THR A 641 15.33 -31.17 10.99
C THR A 641 15.99 -30.13 10.08
N GLY A 642 15.88 -30.31 8.77
CA GLY A 642 16.32 -29.35 7.76
C GLY A 642 15.76 -29.71 6.40
N GLY A 643 15.99 -28.83 5.43
CA GLY A 643 15.46 -28.99 4.09
C GLY A 643 15.90 -27.89 3.16
N VAL A 644 15.25 -27.80 2.00
CA VAL A 644 15.52 -26.81 0.97
C VAL A 644 14.21 -26.16 0.56
N LEU A 645 14.13 -24.84 0.65
CA LEU A 645 13.07 -24.05 0.04
C LEU A 645 13.47 -23.73 -1.41
N ARG A 646 12.60 -24.00 -2.37
CA ARG A 646 12.83 -23.74 -3.80
C ARG A 646 11.87 -22.68 -4.31
N PHE A 647 12.36 -21.47 -4.47
CA PHE A 647 11.61 -20.37 -5.06
C PHE A 647 11.72 -20.48 -6.57
N VAL A 648 10.62 -20.79 -7.24
CA VAL A 648 10.52 -20.69 -8.70
C VAL A 648 10.55 -19.22 -9.14
N PRO A 649 10.92 -18.91 -10.39
CA PRO A 649 10.90 -17.53 -10.90
C PRO A 649 9.59 -16.80 -10.58
N GLY A 650 9.70 -15.56 -10.11
CA GLY A 650 8.58 -14.72 -9.67
C GLY A 650 8.17 -14.90 -8.20
N ARG A 651 8.38 -16.08 -7.60
CA ARG A 651 7.94 -16.35 -6.22
C ARG A 651 8.89 -15.70 -5.20
N THR A 652 8.33 -14.95 -4.25
CA THR A 652 9.12 -14.20 -3.26
C THR A 652 9.02 -14.74 -1.83
N VAL A 653 7.99 -15.53 -1.50
CA VAL A 653 7.77 -16.06 -0.14
C VAL A 653 7.53 -17.57 -0.14
N LEU A 654 8.16 -18.25 0.82
CA LEU A 654 7.97 -19.66 1.18
C LEU A 654 8.02 -19.81 2.69
N PHE A 655 7.60 -20.97 3.21
CA PHE A 655 7.54 -21.22 4.64
C PHE A 655 8.42 -22.40 5.02
N VAL A 656 9.22 -22.22 6.08
CA VAL A 656 9.90 -23.32 6.76
C VAL A 656 8.87 -24.09 7.58
N PRO A 657 8.62 -25.37 7.30
CA PRO A 657 7.63 -26.15 8.03
C PRO A 657 8.07 -26.36 9.49
N LEU A 658 7.12 -26.25 10.41
CA LEU A 658 7.36 -26.52 11.82
C LEU A 658 7.40 -28.03 12.08
N PRO A 659 8.26 -28.53 13.00
CA PRO A 659 8.25 -29.93 13.39
C PRO A 659 6.90 -30.32 14.00
N ALA A 660 6.37 -31.49 13.62
CA ALA A 660 5.05 -31.96 14.03
C ALA A 660 4.92 -32.37 15.51
N ASP A 661 5.96 -32.21 16.35
CA ASP A 661 5.95 -32.71 17.73
C ASP A 661 6.90 -31.94 18.67
N GLN A 662 6.53 -31.89 19.96
CA GLN A 662 7.05 -31.09 21.09
C GLN A 662 8.54 -31.32 21.47
N SER A 663 9.44 -31.39 20.49
CA SER A 663 10.88 -31.59 20.70
C SER A 663 11.72 -30.30 20.58
N LEU A 664 11.05 -29.15 20.50
CA LEU A 664 11.65 -27.84 20.74
C LEU A 664 11.70 -27.54 22.23
#